data_AF-A0A2E8UPP8-F1
#
_entry.id   AF-A0A2E8UPP8-F1
#
_cell.length_a   1.000
_cell.length_b   1.000
_cell.length_c   1.000
_cell.angle_alpha   90.00
_cell.angle_beta   90.00
_cell.angle_gamma   90.00
#
_symmetry.space_group_name_H-M   'P 1'
#
loop_
_entity.id
_entity.type
_entity.pdbx_description
1 polymer ?
#
loop_
_entity_poly.entity_id
_entity_poly.type
_entity_poly.pdbx_seq_one_letter_code
_entity_poly.pdbx_strand_id
1 'polypeptide(L)'
;MKQFIPTLLAITATTALAQPLPNTKPLKIEGDLSAQMVAGIDIFLTQKLQESTTKRARFWKHDDSSRDAYQQSISANRKHFRFCIGATDKRLPIKFLQLNSTTTSSSILYADAKVTIHTVRWPVFPGVHGEGLLLKPTGAVKARVVAIPDADHTPEQITGLHKILPPRSQFALRLADAGCLVVVPTLIDRRDEWSGDERVAFTNQPHREWIYRQAYQMGRHIIGYEVQKILSLIDWFAHENSLIPEPVPMGVVGQGEGGLIAFYAAALDQRVDSVLTSGYFNQRNRLWEEPIYRNVFGLLEQFGDAEIASLIGPRALIVEHAPVMPINGPPKPRPGRRGGAAPGKITTPPYESVAGEFQRARTMAGRIGGKWQLAKSTAPVEENALLHFFTGLGIPRKILPQPRALKLEFKPNADARQKRQIQELTDHTQRLLRFSEYERHENFWKKLAPQNPEMWNTQCDPHRTRMWNQVIGRFPGADQPINPRSRKILETEKWIAHEVVLDVWKNVFAWGILLTPKDIKPDEKRPVVVCQHGLEGVPMDTVTRDKNQQAFRYYSGFAAELADRGFIVFAPHNPYRGRDAFRVLQRKANPLGKSLFSIIIGQHNRIIDWLETLTLVDKTRIAFYGLSYGGKTAMRVPALVPRYCLSICSADFNEWVKKNTTVDARYSYMFTGEYEMFEFNLGHTFNYAEMGALIAPRPFMVERGHNDGVAPDEWVAYEYAKIRRLYGHLGIPGKTEIEYFNGPHKIHGAGTYKFLHRHLKWPPPK
;
A
#
# COMPACT_ATOMS: atom_id res chain seq x y z
N MET A 1 47.91 -16.42 68.40
CA MET A 1 48.08 -16.24 66.94
C MET A 1 47.17 -15.10 66.50
N LYS A 2 47.64 -13.85 66.64
CA LYS A 2 48.06 -12.93 65.57
C LYS A 2 47.00 -12.68 64.48
N GLN A 3 46.48 -11.45 64.55
CA GLN A 3 45.60 -10.75 63.61
C GLN A 3 46.13 -10.77 62.17
N PHE A 4 45.21 -10.87 61.21
CA PHE A 4 45.39 -10.31 59.87
C PHE A 4 44.13 -9.55 59.45
N ILE A 5 44.31 -8.25 59.26
CA ILE A 5 43.36 -7.29 58.69
C ILE A 5 43.36 -7.52 57.18
N PRO A 6 42.22 -7.75 56.50
CA PRO A 6 42.16 -7.64 55.06
C PRO A 6 41.93 -6.17 54.69
N THR A 7 42.96 -5.57 54.12
CA THR A 7 42.94 -4.24 53.49
C THR A 7 41.89 -4.22 52.37
N LEU A 8 40.90 -3.34 52.51
CA LEU A 8 39.98 -2.96 51.45
C LEU A 8 40.79 -2.32 50.30
N LEU A 9 41.01 -3.05 49.21
CA LEU A 9 41.34 -2.42 47.93
C LEU A 9 40.03 -2.01 47.27
N ALA A 10 39.65 -0.76 47.49
CA ALA A 10 38.68 -0.08 46.64
C ALA A 10 39.29 0.04 45.24
N ILE A 11 38.97 -0.91 44.36
CA ILE A 11 39.07 -0.68 42.92
C ILE A 11 37.91 0.27 42.60
N THR A 12 38.18 1.57 42.68
CA THR A 12 37.44 2.57 41.92
C THR A 12 37.64 2.22 40.45
N ALA A 13 36.75 1.37 39.93
CA ALA A 13 36.49 1.32 38.50
C ALA A 13 35.91 2.69 38.14
N THR A 14 36.80 3.65 37.86
CA THR A 14 36.47 4.80 37.03
C THR A 14 35.98 4.20 35.72
N THR A 15 34.67 4.03 35.59
CA THR A 15 34.00 3.93 34.30
C THR A 15 34.45 5.15 33.53
N ALA A 16 35.48 5.01 32.70
CA ALA A 16 35.83 5.97 31.68
C ALA A 16 34.63 6.02 30.76
N LEU A 17 33.65 6.87 31.10
CA LEU A 17 32.51 7.17 30.27
C LEU A 17 33.10 7.59 28.92
N ALA A 18 32.88 6.74 27.92
CA ALA A 18 33.30 6.97 26.55
C ALA A 18 32.93 8.41 26.17
N GLN A 19 33.94 9.25 25.91
CA GLN A 19 33.72 10.68 25.73
C GLN A 19 32.74 10.90 24.57
N PRO A 20 31.65 11.70 24.77
CA PRO A 20 30.72 12.02 23.70
C PRO A 20 31.43 12.89 22.65
N LEU A 21 30.91 12.86 21.42
CA LEU A 21 31.32 13.77 20.36
C LEU A 21 31.13 15.24 20.84
N PRO A 22 32.04 16.17 20.53
CA PRO A 22 31.86 17.58 20.84
C PRO A 22 30.47 18.12 20.42
N ASN A 23 29.90 19.00 21.24
CA ASN A 23 28.55 19.57 21.05
C ASN A 23 27.40 18.54 21.05
N THR A 24 27.59 17.38 21.68
CA THR A 24 26.53 16.40 21.92
C THR A 24 26.41 16.05 23.40
N LYS A 25 25.21 15.65 23.83
CA LYS A 25 25.01 15.08 25.17
C LYS A 25 25.42 13.60 25.19
N PRO A 26 25.80 13.02 26.34
CA PRO A 26 26.02 11.58 26.43
C PRO A 26 24.78 10.77 26.04
N LEU A 27 24.94 9.76 25.17
CA LEU A 27 23.90 8.80 24.82
C LEU A 27 23.75 7.76 25.94
N LYS A 28 22.64 7.86 26.69
CA LYS A 28 22.28 6.96 27.79
C LYS A 28 21.22 5.92 27.42
N ILE A 29 20.76 5.91 26.16
CA ILE A 29 19.76 4.93 25.72
C ILE A 29 20.46 3.57 25.58
N GLU A 30 19.88 2.55 26.21
CA GLU A 30 20.36 1.18 26.19
C GLU A 30 19.39 0.25 25.45
N GLY A 31 19.81 -0.98 25.16
CA GLY A 31 19.00 -1.99 24.45
C GLY A 31 19.04 -1.87 22.92
N ASP A 32 18.10 -2.54 22.25
CA ASP A 32 18.03 -2.56 20.78
C ASP A 32 17.37 -1.29 20.24
N LEU A 33 18.20 -0.33 19.79
CA LEU A 33 17.76 0.94 19.22
C LEU A 33 16.94 0.77 17.93
N SER A 34 17.16 -0.31 17.18
CA SER A 34 16.36 -0.61 15.98
C SER A 34 14.92 -0.94 16.36
N ALA A 35 14.74 -1.84 17.34
CA ALA A 35 13.42 -2.20 17.85
C ALA A 35 12.70 -1.01 18.50
N GLN A 36 13.44 -0.18 19.26
CA GLN A 36 12.90 1.05 19.86
C GLN A 36 12.45 2.07 18.80
N MET A 37 13.21 2.23 17.70
CA MET A 37 12.83 3.10 16.60
C MET A 37 11.54 2.62 15.93
N VAL A 38 11.44 1.32 15.62
CA VAL A 38 10.24 0.71 15.03
C VAL A 38 9.03 0.90 15.94
N ALA A 39 9.17 0.64 17.25
CA ALA A 39 8.10 0.85 18.23
C ALA A 39 7.69 2.35 18.35
N GLY A 40 8.66 3.26 18.31
CA GLY A 40 8.41 4.69 18.34
C GLY A 40 7.63 5.19 17.12
N ILE A 41 7.99 4.72 15.92
CA ILE A 41 7.26 5.00 14.67
C ILE A 41 5.85 4.38 14.73
N ASP A 42 5.70 3.19 15.32
CA ASP A 42 4.41 2.54 15.51
C ASP A 42 3.44 3.40 16.36
N ILE A 43 3.93 3.91 17.49
CA ILE A 43 3.18 4.82 18.37
C ILE A 43 2.80 6.10 17.60
N PHE A 44 3.76 6.70 16.89
CA PHE A 44 3.54 7.90 16.09
C PHE A 44 2.44 7.69 15.04
N LEU A 45 2.52 6.62 14.23
CA LEU A 45 1.52 6.34 13.20
C LEU A 45 0.15 6.02 13.79
N THR A 46 0.11 5.32 14.92
CA THR A 46 -1.15 5.05 15.65
C THR A 46 -1.82 6.36 16.10
N GLN A 47 -1.04 7.31 16.61
CA GLN A 47 -1.53 8.65 16.96
C GLN A 47 -2.02 9.40 15.71
N LYS A 48 -1.29 9.34 14.59
CA LYS A 48 -1.73 9.98 13.33
C LYS A 48 -3.01 9.38 12.76
N LEU A 49 -3.23 8.08 12.88
CA LEU A 49 -4.49 7.44 12.53
C LEU A 49 -5.64 7.95 13.41
N GLN A 50 -5.42 8.09 14.72
CA GLN A 50 -6.43 8.64 15.63
C GLN A 50 -6.74 10.13 15.34
N GLU A 51 -5.70 10.93 15.13
CA GLU A 51 -5.83 12.34 14.74
C GLU A 51 -6.56 12.52 13.40
N SER A 52 -6.46 11.55 12.49
CA SER A 52 -7.07 11.66 11.15
C SER A 52 -8.59 11.82 11.25
N THR A 53 -9.25 11.15 12.19
CA THR A 53 -10.70 11.22 12.38
C THR A 53 -11.19 12.64 12.62
N THR A 54 -10.50 13.42 13.49
CA THR A 54 -10.90 14.80 13.78
C THR A 54 -10.48 15.78 12.67
N LYS A 55 -9.43 15.45 11.91
CA LYS A 55 -8.91 16.29 10.81
C LYS A 55 -9.71 16.16 9.52
N ARG A 56 -10.49 15.09 9.33
CA ARG A 56 -11.27 14.85 8.09
C ARG A 56 -12.26 15.96 7.79
N ALA A 57 -12.89 16.56 8.80
CA ALA A 57 -13.94 17.57 8.64
C ALA A 57 -13.53 18.74 7.71
N ARG A 58 -12.24 19.11 7.67
CA ARG A 58 -11.73 20.19 6.80
C ARG A 58 -11.88 19.91 5.29
N PHE A 59 -12.04 18.64 4.91
CA PHE A 59 -12.21 18.22 3.51
C PHE A 59 -13.68 18.16 3.08
N TRP A 60 -14.61 18.44 3.99
CA TRP A 60 -16.04 18.33 3.76
C TRP A 60 -16.71 19.70 3.90
N LYS A 61 -17.47 20.07 2.88
CA LYS A 61 -18.24 21.33 2.84
C LYS A 61 -19.69 21.00 2.49
N HIS A 62 -20.37 20.29 3.38
CA HIS A 62 -21.75 19.86 3.14
C HIS A 62 -22.67 21.06 2.97
N ASP A 63 -23.53 20.99 1.96
CA ASP A 63 -24.67 21.90 1.78
C ASP A 63 -25.96 21.06 1.85
N ASP A 64 -26.67 21.12 2.97
CA ASP A 64 -27.88 20.34 3.23
C ASP A 64 -29.18 21.12 2.93
N SER A 65 -29.08 22.24 2.20
CA SER A 65 -30.23 23.08 1.83
C SER A 65 -31.21 22.37 0.88
N SER A 66 -30.70 21.49 0.01
CA SER A 66 -31.49 20.68 -0.92
C SER A 66 -30.73 19.41 -1.31
N ARG A 67 -31.44 18.46 -1.94
CA ARG A 67 -30.81 17.23 -2.45
C ARG A 67 -29.71 17.52 -3.48
N ASP A 68 -29.96 18.44 -4.40
CA ASP A 68 -29.04 18.75 -5.49
C ASP A 68 -27.82 19.53 -4.99
N ALA A 69 -28.03 20.52 -4.11
CA ALA A 69 -26.95 21.23 -3.45
C ALA A 69 -26.03 20.27 -2.67
N TYR A 70 -26.62 19.30 -1.97
CA TYR A 70 -25.87 18.28 -1.25
C TYR A 70 -24.99 17.44 -2.19
N GLN A 71 -25.56 16.92 -3.29
CA GLN A 71 -24.79 16.12 -4.25
C GLN A 71 -23.66 16.92 -4.89
N GLN A 72 -23.91 18.19 -5.22
CA GLN A 72 -22.88 19.07 -5.78
C GLN A 72 -21.77 19.31 -4.76
N SER A 73 -22.11 19.55 -3.49
CA SER A 73 -21.17 19.85 -2.40
C SER A 73 -20.17 18.72 -2.13
N ILE A 74 -20.57 17.46 -2.32
CA ILE A 74 -19.73 16.26 -2.08
C ILE A 74 -19.15 15.65 -3.36
N SER A 75 -19.37 16.27 -4.53
CA SER A 75 -18.94 15.71 -5.83
C SER A 75 -17.43 15.50 -5.92
N ALA A 76 -16.64 16.44 -5.38
CA ALA A 76 -15.18 16.33 -5.30
C ALA A 76 -14.75 15.19 -4.37
N ASN A 77 -15.41 15.02 -3.22
CA ASN A 77 -15.17 13.91 -2.29
C ASN A 77 -15.47 12.57 -2.97
N ARG A 78 -16.58 12.46 -3.71
CA ARG A 78 -16.92 11.23 -4.47
C ARG A 78 -15.86 10.90 -5.52
N LYS A 79 -15.34 11.92 -6.24
CA LYS A 79 -14.25 11.74 -7.22
C LYS A 79 -12.96 11.30 -6.55
N HIS A 80 -12.62 11.85 -5.38
CA HIS A 80 -11.43 11.45 -4.63
C HIS A 80 -11.58 10.03 -4.06
N PHE A 81 -12.74 9.67 -3.52
CA PHE A 81 -13.03 8.32 -3.06
C PHE A 81 -12.88 7.28 -4.18
N ARG A 82 -13.38 7.59 -5.39
CA ARG A 82 -13.18 6.77 -6.59
C ARG A 82 -11.69 6.52 -6.88
N PHE A 83 -10.86 7.54 -6.73
CA PHE A 83 -9.40 7.43 -6.88
C PHE A 83 -8.78 6.56 -5.77
N CYS A 84 -9.13 6.79 -4.49
CA CYS A 84 -8.58 6.01 -3.36
C CYS A 84 -8.79 4.50 -3.56
N ILE A 85 -9.99 4.08 -3.95
CA ILE A 85 -10.29 2.66 -4.14
C ILE A 85 -9.84 2.14 -5.52
N GLY A 86 -9.16 2.96 -6.34
CA GLY A 86 -8.66 2.54 -7.65
C GLY A 86 -9.75 2.19 -8.67
N ALA A 87 -10.96 2.73 -8.54
CA ALA A 87 -12.08 2.50 -9.46
C ALA A 87 -12.06 3.50 -10.63
N THR A 88 -10.93 3.55 -11.34
CA THR A 88 -10.60 4.60 -12.33
C THR A 88 -10.75 4.14 -13.78
N ASP A 89 -10.75 2.83 -14.04
CA ASP A 89 -10.86 2.32 -15.40
C ASP A 89 -12.21 2.62 -16.05
N LYS A 90 -12.19 2.95 -17.34
CA LYS A 90 -13.41 3.24 -18.11
C LYS A 90 -14.19 1.95 -18.34
N ARG A 91 -15.42 1.90 -17.82
CA ARG A 91 -16.32 0.77 -18.06
C ARG A 91 -16.78 0.70 -19.51
N LEU A 92 -16.98 -0.51 -20.02
CA LEU A 92 -17.62 -0.78 -21.30
C LEU A 92 -19.14 -0.53 -21.20
N PRO A 93 -19.79 -0.04 -22.27
CA PRO A 93 -21.24 0.06 -22.29
C PRO A 93 -21.88 -1.33 -22.24
N ILE A 94 -23.05 -1.42 -21.63
CA ILE A 94 -23.78 -2.67 -21.45
C ILE A 94 -25.27 -2.45 -21.70
N LYS A 95 -25.87 -3.35 -22.48
CA LYS A 95 -27.30 -3.35 -22.81
C LYS A 95 -28.00 -4.68 -22.50
N PHE A 96 -27.23 -5.72 -22.19
CA PHE A 96 -27.74 -7.05 -21.91
C PHE A 96 -26.77 -7.82 -21.03
N LEU A 97 -27.29 -8.81 -20.31
CA LEU A 97 -26.47 -9.87 -19.72
C LEU A 97 -26.36 -11.03 -20.71
N GLN A 98 -25.18 -11.61 -20.83
CA GLN A 98 -24.99 -12.85 -21.58
C GLN A 98 -25.53 -14.00 -20.74
N LEU A 99 -26.47 -14.77 -21.30
CA LEU A 99 -26.92 -16.03 -20.71
C LEU A 99 -25.87 -17.10 -21.02
N ASN A 100 -25.30 -17.71 -20.00
CA ASN A 100 -24.24 -18.70 -20.19
C ASN A 100 -24.86 -20.06 -20.59
N SER A 101 -25.05 -20.28 -21.89
CA SER A 101 -25.43 -21.57 -22.47
C SER A 101 -24.28 -22.13 -23.31
N THR A 102 -24.24 -23.45 -23.48
CA THR A 102 -23.36 -24.14 -24.44
C THR A 102 -24.23 -25.00 -25.38
N THR A 103 -23.62 -25.68 -26.34
CA THR A 103 -24.31 -26.68 -27.17
C THR A 103 -24.87 -27.86 -26.37
N THR A 104 -24.43 -28.04 -25.11
CA THR A 104 -24.80 -29.17 -24.25
C THR A 104 -25.44 -28.77 -22.93
N SER A 105 -25.49 -27.48 -22.59
CA SER A 105 -26.03 -27.02 -21.31
C SER A 105 -26.81 -25.71 -21.43
N SER A 106 -27.99 -25.66 -20.81
CA SER A 106 -28.81 -24.45 -20.69
C SER A 106 -28.22 -23.48 -19.66
N SER A 107 -28.46 -22.18 -19.86
CA SER A 107 -28.23 -21.16 -18.83
C SER A 107 -29.16 -21.31 -17.62
N ILE A 108 -30.32 -21.95 -17.77
CA ILE A 108 -31.30 -22.13 -16.68
C ILE A 108 -30.78 -23.22 -15.75
N LEU A 109 -30.50 -22.84 -14.51
CA LEU A 109 -30.13 -23.78 -13.45
C LEU A 109 -31.34 -24.30 -12.67
N TYR A 110 -32.39 -23.47 -12.58
CA TYR A 110 -33.58 -23.77 -11.81
C TYR A 110 -34.76 -22.92 -12.28
N ALA A 111 -35.96 -23.48 -12.25
CA ALA A 111 -37.20 -22.76 -12.48
C ALA A 111 -38.33 -23.34 -11.61
N ASP A 112 -39.14 -22.48 -11.03
CA ASP A 112 -40.42 -22.85 -10.41
C ASP A 112 -41.47 -21.75 -10.65
N ALA A 113 -42.63 -21.87 -10.00
CA ALA A 113 -43.74 -20.93 -10.15
C ALA A 113 -43.40 -19.48 -9.71
N LYS A 114 -42.32 -19.25 -8.96
CA LYS A 114 -41.92 -17.94 -8.43
C LYS A 114 -40.69 -17.35 -9.10
N VAL A 115 -39.72 -18.18 -9.49
CA VAL A 115 -38.42 -17.69 -9.96
C VAL A 115 -37.80 -18.60 -11.03
N THR A 116 -37.11 -17.99 -11.98
CA THR A 116 -36.16 -18.66 -12.88
C THR A 116 -34.75 -18.16 -12.60
N ILE A 117 -33.79 -19.07 -12.44
CA ILE A 117 -32.39 -18.76 -12.13
C ILE A 117 -31.52 -19.11 -13.33
N HIS A 118 -30.79 -18.12 -13.84
CA HIS A 118 -29.85 -18.26 -14.95
C HIS A 118 -28.40 -18.04 -14.51
N THR A 119 -27.45 -18.75 -15.11
CA THR A 119 -26.05 -18.34 -15.13
C THR A 119 -25.83 -17.21 -16.11
N VAL A 120 -25.14 -16.15 -15.68
CA VAL A 120 -24.91 -14.95 -16.50
C VAL A 120 -23.47 -14.44 -16.44
N ARG A 121 -23.10 -13.68 -17.47
CA ARG A 121 -21.85 -12.93 -17.59
C ARG A 121 -22.12 -11.53 -18.17
N TRP A 122 -21.30 -10.54 -17.80
CA TRP A 122 -21.38 -9.20 -18.36
C TRP A 122 -20.02 -8.52 -18.53
N PRO A 123 -19.84 -7.65 -19.54
CA PRO A 123 -18.61 -6.90 -19.73
C PRO A 123 -18.45 -5.83 -18.65
N VAL A 124 -17.20 -5.54 -18.27
CA VAL A 124 -16.88 -4.49 -17.30
C VAL A 124 -15.84 -3.53 -17.87
N PHE A 125 -14.65 -4.01 -18.22
CA PHE A 125 -13.64 -3.27 -18.98
C PHE A 125 -12.95 -4.24 -19.96
N PRO A 126 -12.15 -3.77 -20.95
CA PRO A 126 -11.55 -4.66 -21.94
C PRO A 126 -10.82 -5.86 -21.31
N GLY A 127 -11.30 -7.07 -21.62
CA GLY A 127 -10.77 -8.34 -21.10
C GLY A 127 -11.32 -8.78 -19.73
N VAL A 128 -12.16 -7.98 -19.08
CA VAL A 128 -12.70 -8.29 -17.74
C VAL A 128 -14.22 -8.25 -17.70
N HIS A 129 -14.76 -9.29 -17.09
CA HIS A 129 -16.17 -9.52 -16.97
C HIS A 129 -16.57 -9.75 -15.51
N GLY A 130 -17.84 -9.47 -15.22
CA GLY A 130 -18.49 -10.07 -14.07
C GLY A 130 -19.17 -11.37 -14.47
N GLU A 131 -19.17 -12.34 -13.56
CA GLU A 131 -19.87 -13.61 -13.71
C GLU A 131 -20.72 -13.88 -12.46
N GLY A 132 -21.86 -14.54 -12.63
CA GLY A 132 -22.77 -14.77 -11.52
C GLY A 132 -24.09 -15.43 -11.93
N LEU A 133 -25.12 -15.17 -11.13
CA LEU A 133 -26.48 -15.66 -11.34
C LEU A 133 -27.46 -14.51 -11.51
N LEU A 134 -28.48 -14.72 -12.35
CA LEU A 134 -29.63 -13.83 -12.51
C LEU A 134 -30.89 -14.58 -12.06
N LEU A 135 -31.59 -14.04 -11.08
CA LEU A 135 -32.88 -14.56 -10.60
C LEU A 135 -33.98 -13.66 -11.13
N LYS A 136 -34.80 -14.19 -12.03
CA LYS A 136 -35.95 -13.53 -12.61
C LYS A 136 -37.23 -13.95 -11.86
N PRO A 137 -37.95 -13.03 -11.21
CA PRO A 137 -39.26 -13.36 -10.66
C PRO A 137 -40.24 -13.62 -11.80
N THR A 138 -41.23 -14.48 -11.59
CA THR A 138 -42.26 -14.81 -12.60
C THR A 138 -43.31 -13.70 -12.77
N GLY A 139 -43.49 -12.85 -11.75
CA GLY A 139 -44.39 -11.69 -11.81
C GLY A 139 -43.69 -10.39 -12.21
N ALA A 140 -44.43 -9.27 -12.16
CA ALA A 140 -43.88 -7.94 -12.41
C ALA A 140 -42.71 -7.61 -11.48
N VAL A 141 -41.60 -7.15 -12.07
CA VAL A 141 -40.39 -6.76 -11.33
C VAL A 141 -40.69 -5.51 -10.50
N LYS A 142 -40.49 -5.60 -9.18
CA LYS A 142 -40.75 -4.50 -8.24
C LYS A 142 -39.51 -3.65 -7.92
N ALA A 143 -38.33 -4.25 -8.05
CA ALA A 143 -37.03 -3.59 -7.90
C ALA A 143 -35.95 -4.40 -8.62
N ARG A 144 -34.85 -3.75 -8.95
CA ARG A 144 -33.65 -4.38 -9.52
C ARG A 144 -32.54 -4.36 -8.46
N VAL A 145 -32.05 -5.53 -8.05
CA VAL A 145 -31.15 -5.64 -6.89
C VAL A 145 -29.88 -6.40 -7.25
N VAL A 146 -28.73 -5.87 -6.85
CA VAL A 146 -27.48 -6.63 -6.81
C VAL A 146 -27.28 -7.19 -5.40
N ALA A 147 -27.26 -8.51 -5.26
CA ALA A 147 -27.11 -9.22 -3.99
C ALA A 147 -25.71 -9.85 -3.91
N ILE A 148 -24.83 -9.29 -3.08
CA ILE A 148 -23.39 -9.58 -3.09
C ILE A 148 -23.03 -10.49 -1.90
N PRO A 149 -22.51 -11.70 -2.15
CA PRO A 149 -22.09 -12.61 -1.09
C PRO A 149 -20.82 -12.10 -0.38
N ASP A 150 -20.45 -12.72 0.74
CA ASP A 150 -19.06 -12.62 1.22
C ASP A 150 -18.12 -13.30 0.20
N ALA A 151 -16.84 -12.93 0.18
CA ALA A 151 -15.88 -13.45 -0.78
C ALA A 151 -15.74 -14.98 -0.78
N ASP A 152 -15.97 -15.64 0.37
CA ASP A 152 -15.88 -17.11 0.46
C ASP A 152 -17.24 -17.80 0.25
N HIS A 153 -18.28 -17.04 -0.11
CA HIS A 153 -19.58 -17.56 -0.50
C HIS A 153 -19.79 -17.41 -2.02
N THR A 154 -20.16 -18.51 -2.65
CA THR A 154 -20.56 -18.58 -4.05
C THR A 154 -21.96 -17.98 -4.26
N PRO A 155 -22.27 -17.50 -5.48
CA PRO A 155 -23.63 -17.11 -5.85
C PRO A 155 -24.68 -18.20 -5.57
N GLU A 156 -24.33 -19.46 -5.80
CA GLU A 156 -25.20 -20.62 -5.62
C GLU A 156 -25.57 -20.85 -4.14
N GLN A 157 -24.67 -20.55 -3.21
CA GLN A 157 -24.94 -20.70 -1.77
C GLN A 157 -25.97 -19.69 -1.27
N ILE A 158 -25.85 -18.40 -1.64
CA ILE A 158 -26.78 -17.36 -1.16
C ILE A 158 -28.12 -17.34 -1.92
N THR A 159 -28.23 -18.14 -2.98
CA THR A 159 -29.48 -18.39 -3.74
C THR A 159 -30.18 -19.69 -3.32
N GLY A 160 -29.52 -20.54 -2.53
CA GLY A 160 -30.08 -21.83 -2.09
C GLY A 160 -29.95 -22.98 -3.09
N LEU A 161 -29.24 -22.77 -4.20
CA LEU A 161 -28.92 -23.83 -5.16
C LEU A 161 -27.89 -24.83 -4.62
N HIS A 162 -27.03 -24.38 -3.70
CA HIS A 162 -26.08 -25.23 -2.98
C HIS A 162 -26.37 -25.14 -1.48
N LYS A 163 -26.80 -26.24 -0.87
CA LYS A 163 -27.47 -26.29 0.45
C LYS A 163 -26.50 -26.22 1.64
N ILE A 164 -25.52 -25.31 1.60
CA ILE A 164 -24.59 -25.06 2.71
C ILE A 164 -25.15 -24.04 3.69
N LEU A 165 -25.83 -23.00 3.19
CA LEU A 165 -26.41 -21.95 4.02
C LEU A 165 -27.87 -22.27 4.37
N PRO A 166 -28.34 -21.97 5.60
CA PRO A 166 -29.74 -22.15 5.95
C PRO A 166 -30.64 -21.19 5.15
N PRO A 167 -31.92 -21.53 4.88
CA PRO A 167 -32.82 -20.71 4.05
C PRO A 167 -32.90 -19.23 4.46
N ARG A 168 -32.83 -18.93 5.76
CA ARG A 168 -32.83 -17.55 6.27
C ARG A 168 -31.66 -16.69 5.77
N SER A 169 -30.52 -17.32 5.49
CA SER A 169 -29.28 -16.69 5.00
C SER A 169 -29.14 -16.72 3.47
N GLN A 170 -30.11 -17.31 2.76
CA GLN A 170 -30.18 -17.33 1.29
C GLN A 170 -30.88 -16.07 0.76
N PHE A 171 -30.33 -14.90 1.11
CA PHE A 171 -31.01 -13.61 0.93
C PHE A 171 -31.28 -13.25 -0.54
N ALA A 172 -30.50 -13.77 -1.50
CA ALA A 172 -30.78 -13.55 -2.93
C ALA A 172 -32.11 -14.18 -3.37
N LEU A 173 -32.41 -15.39 -2.87
CA LEU A 173 -33.71 -16.04 -3.12
C LEU A 173 -34.85 -15.29 -2.44
N ARG A 174 -34.64 -14.83 -1.21
CA ARG A 174 -35.65 -14.04 -0.47
C ARG A 174 -36.02 -12.74 -1.20
N LEU A 175 -35.05 -12.08 -1.82
CA LEU A 175 -35.28 -10.89 -2.65
C LEU A 175 -36.06 -11.24 -3.93
N ALA A 176 -35.70 -12.34 -4.60
CA ALA A 176 -36.42 -12.79 -5.81
C ALA A 176 -37.88 -13.20 -5.50
N ASP A 177 -38.11 -13.95 -4.43
CA ASP A 177 -39.45 -14.30 -3.93
C ASP A 177 -40.26 -13.06 -3.50
N ALA A 178 -39.58 -11.96 -3.19
CA ALA A 178 -40.19 -10.66 -2.94
C ALA A 178 -40.50 -9.86 -4.23
N GLY A 179 -40.28 -10.44 -5.42
CA GLY A 179 -40.55 -9.82 -6.71
C GLY A 179 -39.43 -8.93 -7.24
N CYS A 180 -38.21 -9.03 -6.68
CA CYS A 180 -37.05 -8.33 -7.23
C CYS A 180 -36.41 -9.12 -8.36
N LEU A 181 -35.94 -8.42 -9.40
CA LEU A 181 -34.96 -8.95 -10.34
C LEU A 181 -33.59 -8.90 -9.65
N VAL A 182 -32.95 -10.05 -9.41
CA VAL A 182 -31.72 -10.11 -8.61
C VAL A 182 -30.55 -10.58 -9.44
N VAL A 183 -29.42 -9.88 -9.39
CA VAL A 183 -28.13 -10.38 -9.88
C VAL A 183 -27.20 -10.66 -8.72
N VAL A 184 -26.58 -11.84 -8.72
CA VAL A 184 -25.66 -12.30 -7.69
C VAL A 184 -24.26 -12.46 -8.31
N PRO A 185 -23.34 -11.51 -8.09
CA PRO A 185 -22.00 -11.56 -8.65
C PRO A 185 -21.09 -12.52 -7.89
N THR A 186 -20.09 -13.04 -8.59
CA THR A 186 -18.97 -13.76 -8.00
C THR A 186 -17.90 -12.75 -7.58
N LEU A 187 -17.51 -12.78 -6.30
CA LEU A 187 -16.33 -12.07 -5.80
C LEU A 187 -15.09 -12.97 -5.88
N ILE A 188 -13.91 -12.38 -5.91
CA ILE A 188 -12.63 -13.10 -5.79
C ILE A 188 -12.51 -13.65 -4.36
N ASP A 189 -12.37 -14.96 -4.23
CA ASP A 189 -12.33 -15.64 -2.93
C ASP A 189 -11.00 -15.50 -2.19
N ARG A 190 -10.91 -16.00 -0.95
CA ARG A 190 -9.69 -15.92 -0.12
C ARG A 190 -8.82 -17.17 -0.17
N ARG A 191 -9.08 -18.08 -1.09
CA ARG A 191 -8.21 -19.24 -1.29
C ARG A 191 -6.96 -18.83 -2.08
N ASP A 192 -6.05 -19.75 -2.33
CA ASP A 192 -4.76 -19.46 -2.97
C ASP A 192 -4.47 -20.31 -4.22
N GLU A 193 -5.41 -21.17 -4.68
CA GLU A 193 -5.22 -22.14 -5.77
C GLU A 193 -4.46 -21.59 -6.98
N TRP A 194 -4.79 -20.35 -7.40
CA TRP A 194 -4.27 -19.68 -8.59
C TRP A 194 -3.38 -18.46 -8.28
N SER A 195 -2.88 -18.34 -7.05
CA SER A 195 -1.93 -17.30 -6.64
C SER A 195 -0.49 -17.68 -6.98
N GLY A 196 -0.15 -17.72 -8.27
CA GLY A 196 1.20 -17.99 -8.73
C GLY A 196 1.32 -18.34 -10.21
N ASP A 197 2.50 -18.83 -10.58
CA ASP A 197 2.84 -19.26 -11.94
C ASP A 197 3.69 -20.53 -11.88
N GLU A 198 3.38 -21.50 -12.74
CA GLU A 198 4.05 -22.81 -12.79
C GLU A 198 5.55 -22.74 -13.11
N ARG A 199 5.99 -21.70 -13.83
CA ARG A 199 7.39 -21.48 -14.21
C ARG A 199 8.20 -20.86 -13.07
N VAL A 200 7.53 -20.35 -12.02
CA VAL A 200 8.16 -19.61 -10.92
C VAL A 200 7.89 -20.28 -9.57
N ALA A 201 6.65 -20.17 -9.10
CA ALA A 201 6.14 -20.75 -7.86
C ALA A 201 4.66 -20.38 -7.65
N PHE A 202 3.97 -21.21 -6.89
CA PHE A 202 2.72 -20.83 -6.24
C PHE A 202 2.97 -20.30 -4.83
N THR A 203 2.09 -19.44 -4.33
CA THR A 203 2.19 -18.78 -3.02
C THR A 203 1.01 -19.14 -2.12
N ASN A 204 1.12 -18.76 -0.84
CA ASN A 204 0.03 -18.81 0.14
C ASN A 204 -0.80 -17.52 0.19
N GLN A 205 -0.60 -16.58 -0.74
CA GLN A 205 -1.34 -15.34 -0.79
C GLN A 205 -2.79 -15.65 -1.18
N PRO A 206 -3.80 -15.17 -0.43
CA PRO A 206 -5.19 -15.23 -0.89
C PRO A 206 -5.33 -14.62 -2.29
N HIS A 207 -6.24 -15.09 -3.13
CA HIS A 207 -6.44 -14.53 -4.48
C HIS A 207 -6.70 -13.01 -4.43
N ARG A 208 -7.40 -12.54 -3.39
CA ARG A 208 -7.59 -11.10 -3.14
C ARG A 208 -6.28 -10.36 -2.90
N GLU A 209 -5.34 -10.93 -2.15
CA GLU A 209 -4.01 -10.35 -1.93
C GLU A 209 -3.15 -10.41 -3.19
N TRP A 210 -3.19 -11.54 -3.91
CA TRP A 210 -2.50 -11.73 -5.18
C TRP A 210 -2.88 -10.66 -6.21
N ILE A 211 -4.19 -10.37 -6.35
CA ILE A 211 -4.66 -9.28 -7.21
C ILE A 211 -4.33 -7.91 -6.61
N TYR A 212 -4.50 -7.73 -5.29
CA TYR A 212 -4.18 -6.46 -4.61
C TYR A 212 -2.76 -6.00 -4.89
N ARG A 213 -1.76 -6.87 -4.67
CA ARG A 213 -0.34 -6.51 -4.81
C ARG A 213 0.00 -5.96 -6.20
N GLN A 214 -0.45 -6.67 -7.24
CA GLN A 214 -0.27 -6.24 -8.63
C GLN A 214 -0.99 -4.92 -8.92
N ALA A 215 -2.27 -4.86 -8.55
CA ALA A 215 -3.15 -3.73 -8.86
C ALA A 215 -2.70 -2.46 -8.13
N TYR A 216 -2.23 -2.58 -6.88
CA TYR A 216 -1.83 -1.47 -6.03
C TYR A 216 -0.71 -0.66 -6.66
N GLN A 217 0.33 -1.32 -7.15
CA GLN A 217 1.44 -0.69 -7.87
C GLN A 217 0.96 0.10 -9.10
N MET A 218 -0.12 -0.37 -9.72
CA MET A 218 -0.77 0.24 -10.89
C MET A 218 -1.87 1.25 -10.52
N GLY A 219 -2.04 1.61 -9.24
CA GLY A 219 -3.03 2.59 -8.80
C GLY A 219 -4.47 2.06 -8.80
N ARG A 220 -4.62 0.74 -8.81
CA ARG A 220 -5.90 0.01 -8.75
C ARG A 220 -5.99 -0.71 -7.41
N HIS A 221 -7.17 -1.21 -7.10
CA HIS A 221 -7.41 -2.01 -5.91
C HIS A 221 -8.44 -3.08 -6.23
N ILE A 222 -8.37 -4.25 -5.59
CA ILE A 222 -9.37 -5.32 -5.79
C ILE A 222 -10.78 -4.84 -5.47
N ILE A 223 -10.93 -4.06 -4.39
CA ILE A 223 -12.17 -3.34 -4.07
C ILE A 223 -12.68 -2.52 -5.25
N GLY A 224 -11.81 -1.71 -5.89
CA GLY A 224 -12.19 -0.90 -7.04
C GLY A 224 -12.63 -1.72 -8.24
N TYR A 225 -11.92 -2.82 -8.54
CA TYR A 225 -12.31 -3.74 -9.60
C TYR A 225 -13.69 -4.35 -9.33
N GLU A 226 -13.94 -4.88 -8.13
CA GLU A 226 -15.21 -5.49 -7.79
C GLU A 226 -16.36 -4.46 -7.74
N VAL A 227 -16.12 -3.26 -7.21
CA VAL A 227 -17.08 -2.14 -7.29
C VAL A 227 -17.41 -1.83 -8.74
N GLN A 228 -16.43 -1.77 -9.65
CA GLN A 228 -16.69 -1.55 -11.08
C GLN A 228 -17.53 -2.67 -11.71
N LYS A 229 -17.36 -3.93 -11.28
CA LYS A 229 -18.25 -5.04 -11.71
C LYS A 229 -19.69 -4.79 -11.31
N ILE A 230 -19.92 -4.28 -10.09
CA ILE A 230 -21.27 -3.90 -9.60
C ILE A 230 -21.80 -2.70 -10.37
N LEU A 231 -20.99 -1.67 -10.60
CA LEU A 231 -21.44 -0.47 -11.33
C LEU A 231 -21.81 -0.79 -12.78
N SER A 232 -21.18 -1.78 -13.42
CA SER A 232 -21.64 -2.28 -14.73
C SER A 232 -23.05 -2.89 -14.66
N LEU A 233 -23.41 -3.58 -13.58
CA LEU A 233 -24.79 -4.04 -13.38
C LEU A 233 -25.76 -2.89 -13.16
N ILE A 234 -25.34 -1.83 -12.46
CA ILE A 234 -26.16 -0.61 -12.31
C ILE A 234 -26.34 0.09 -13.67
N ASP A 235 -25.31 0.11 -14.52
CA ASP A 235 -25.41 0.59 -15.91
C ASP A 235 -26.45 -0.21 -16.70
N TRP A 236 -26.44 -1.54 -16.57
CA TRP A 236 -27.46 -2.39 -17.21
C TRP A 236 -28.86 -2.18 -16.63
N PHE A 237 -29.02 -2.10 -15.31
CA PHE A 237 -30.31 -1.81 -14.69
C PHE A 237 -30.88 -0.46 -15.13
N ALA A 238 -30.03 0.56 -15.28
CA ALA A 238 -30.44 1.85 -15.82
C ALA A 238 -30.92 1.74 -17.27
N HIS A 239 -30.24 0.92 -18.10
CA HIS A 239 -30.71 0.63 -19.45
C HIS A 239 -32.07 -0.07 -19.45
N GLU A 240 -32.24 -1.13 -18.65
CA GLU A 240 -33.53 -1.84 -18.55
C GLU A 240 -34.66 -0.93 -18.04
N ASN A 241 -34.37 -0.03 -17.11
CA ASN A 241 -35.32 0.98 -16.64
C ASN A 241 -35.72 1.97 -17.74
N SER A 242 -34.83 2.29 -18.68
CA SER A 242 -35.15 3.16 -19.81
C SER A 242 -36.09 2.52 -20.86
N LEU A 243 -36.29 1.20 -20.79
CA LEU A 243 -37.14 0.46 -21.72
C LEU A 243 -38.59 0.29 -21.22
N ILE A 244 -38.89 0.72 -19.99
CA ILE A 244 -40.23 0.58 -19.39
C ILE A 244 -40.79 1.97 -19.02
N PRO A 245 -42.12 2.17 -19.07
CA PRO A 245 -42.72 3.48 -18.78
C PRO A 245 -42.48 3.97 -17.34
N GLU A 246 -42.50 3.03 -16.38
CA GLU A 246 -42.35 3.28 -14.96
C GLU A 246 -41.07 2.59 -14.46
N PRO A 247 -39.93 3.31 -14.38
CA PRO A 247 -38.69 2.77 -13.84
C PRO A 247 -38.87 2.25 -12.41
N VAL A 248 -38.31 1.08 -12.12
CA VAL A 248 -38.36 0.51 -10.77
C VAL A 248 -37.06 0.78 -10.01
N PRO A 249 -37.11 0.89 -8.67
CA PRO A 249 -35.96 1.28 -7.87
C PRO A 249 -34.83 0.25 -7.92
N MET A 250 -33.61 0.74 -7.73
CA MET A 250 -32.37 -0.05 -7.77
C MET A 250 -31.77 -0.18 -6.37
N GLY A 251 -31.40 -1.39 -5.98
CA GLY A 251 -30.83 -1.68 -4.67
C GLY A 251 -29.53 -2.47 -4.72
N VAL A 252 -28.70 -2.31 -3.70
CA VAL A 252 -27.49 -3.15 -3.51
C VAL A 252 -27.45 -3.66 -2.07
N VAL A 253 -27.27 -4.95 -1.89
CA VAL A 253 -27.21 -5.59 -0.57
C VAL A 253 -26.04 -6.54 -0.52
N GLY A 254 -25.32 -6.58 0.59
CA GLY A 254 -24.27 -7.58 0.77
C GLY A 254 -23.84 -7.80 2.21
N GLN A 255 -23.13 -8.91 2.41
CA GLN A 255 -22.57 -9.34 3.70
C GLN A 255 -21.04 -9.46 3.64
N GLY A 256 -20.34 -9.13 4.73
CA GLY A 256 -18.88 -9.27 4.81
C GLY A 256 -18.16 -8.43 3.74
N GLU A 257 -17.35 -9.07 2.87
CA GLU A 257 -16.79 -8.37 1.69
C GLU A 257 -17.87 -7.86 0.75
N GLY A 258 -18.96 -8.60 0.56
CA GLY A 258 -20.10 -8.11 -0.21
C GLY A 258 -20.73 -6.88 0.42
N GLY A 259 -20.71 -6.78 1.75
CA GLY A 259 -21.17 -5.60 2.50
C GLY A 259 -20.28 -4.38 2.25
N LEU A 260 -18.95 -4.60 2.18
CA LEU A 260 -17.98 -3.58 1.76
C LEU A 260 -18.28 -3.08 0.35
N ILE A 261 -18.36 -4.01 -0.62
CA ILE A 261 -18.55 -3.68 -2.03
C ILE A 261 -19.91 -3.01 -2.27
N ALA A 262 -20.97 -3.47 -1.60
CA ALA A 262 -22.30 -2.85 -1.66
C ALA A 262 -22.26 -1.38 -1.19
N PHE A 263 -21.65 -1.15 -0.03
CA PHE A 263 -21.50 0.17 0.57
C PHE A 263 -20.71 1.11 -0.35
N TYR A 264 -19.59 0.64 -0.89
CA TYR A 264 -18.71 1.44 -1.75
C TYR A 264 -19.32 1.70 -3.14
N ALA A 265 -20.06 0.75 -3.70
CA ALA A 265 -20.79 0.94 -4.96
C ALA A 265 -21.87 2.02 -4.80
N ALA A 266 -22.68 1.95 -3.73
CA ALA A 266 -23.68 2.96 -3.43
C ALA A 266 -23.06 4.34 -3.16
N ALA A 267 -21.88 4.38 -2.52
CA ALA A 267 -21.12 5.60 -2.30
C ALA A 267 -20.46 6.17 -3.58
N LEU A 268 -20.42 5.44 -4.70
CA LEU A 268 -19.91 5.95 -5.97
C LEU A 268 -20.99 6.26 -7.01
N ASP A 269 -22.16 5.63 -6.90
CA ASP A 269 -23.21 5.73 -7.91
C ASP A 269 -24.53 6.17 -7.29
N GLN A 270 -25.03 7.32 -7.75
CA GLN A 270 -26.20 7.98 -7.20
C GLN A 270 -27.52 7.30 -7.58
N ARG A 271 -27.49 6.36 -8.54
CA ARG A 271 -28.67 5.63 -9.01
C ARG A 271 -29.15 4.54 -8.04
N VAL A 272 -28.33 4.16 -7.05
CA VAL A 272 -28.72 3.15 -6.05
C VAL A 272 -29.65 3.77 -5.00
N ASP A 273 -30.93 3.42 -4.99
CA ASP A 273 -31.94 4.01 -4.11
C ASP A 273 -31.83 3.55 -2.65
N SER A 274 -31.45 2.28 -2.45
CA SER A 274 -31.32 1.65 -1.13
C SER A 274 -30.09 0.75 -1.09
N VAL A 275 -29.32 0.82 0.00
CA VAL A 275 -28.18 -0.06 0.24
C VAL A 275 -28.24 -0.68 1.63
N LEU A 276 -27.99 -2.00 1.70
CA LEU A 276 -27.82 -2.74 2.95
C LEU A 276 -26.38 -3.27 3.03
N THR A 277 -25.62 -2.78 4.01
CA THR A 277 -24.26 -3.25 4.32
C THR A 277 -24.28 -4.03 5.64
N SER A 278 -24.07 -5.35 5.53
CA SER A 278 -24.14 -6.27 6.66
C SER A 278 -22.76 -6.76 7.09
N GLY A 279 -22.44 -6.63 8.38
CA GLY A 279 -21.20 -7.15 8.95
C GLY A 279 -19.93 -6.46 8.43
N TYR A 280 -20.02 -5.24 7.88
CA TYR A 280 -18.85 -4.51 7.39
C TYR A 280 -18.60 -3.22 8.18
N PHE A 281 -19.59 -2.33 8.26
CA PHE A 281 -19.46 -0.94 8.73
C PHE A 281 -18.82 -0.83 10.12
N ASN A 282 -17.79 0.00 10.29
CA ASN A 282 -17.07 0.15 11.55
C ASN A 282 -16.21 1.43 11.64
N GLN A 283 -15.70 1.76 12.83
CA GLN A 283 -14.60 2.72 12.98
C GLN A 283 -13.32 2.18 12.33
N ARG A 284 -12.77 2.92 11.36
CA ARG A 284 -11.66 2.45 10.53
C ARG A 284 -10.25 2.80 11.02
N ASN A 285 -10.11 3.31 12.25
CA ASN A 285 -8.81 3.73 12.79
C ASN A 285 -7.81 2.56 12.91
N ARG A 286 -8.31 1.32 12.91
CA ARG A 286 -7.52 0.08 12.93
C ARG A 286 -7.54 -0.68 11.59
N LEU A 287 -7.83 -0.01 10.47
CA LEU A 287 -7.88 -0.61 9.12
C LEU A 287 -6.60 -1.40 8.77
N TRP A 288 -5.45 -1.00 9.30
CA TRP A 288 -4.17 -1.67 9.10
C TRP A 288 -4.12 -3.11 9.66
N GLU A 289 -5.03 -3.48 10.57
CA GLU A 289 -5.16 -4.85 11.11
C GLU A 289 -5.99 -5.76 10.20
N GLU A 290 -6.82 -5.19 9.34
CA GLU A 290 -7.62 -5.95 8.37
C GLU A 290 -6.71 -6.48 7.25
N PRO A 291 -7.04 -7.62 6.60
CA PRO A 291 -6.23 -8.20 5.53
C PRO A 291 -5.75 -7.18 4.52
N ILE A 292 -4.53 -7.33 4.00
CA ILE A 292 -3.86 -6.29 3.20
C ILE A 292 -4.67 -5.84 1.98
N TYR A 293 -5.51 -6.73 1.43
CA TYR A 293 -6.45 -6.41 0.36
C TYR A 293 -7.60 -5.47 0.76
N ARG A 294 -7.64 -4.95 2.00
CA ARG A 294 -8.48 -3.83 2.48
C ARG A 294 -7.67 -2.57 2.82
N ASN A 295 -6.33 -2.59 2.68
CA ASN A 295 -5.47 -1.45 2.97
C ASN A 295 -5.44 -0.45 1.80
N VAL A 296 -6.28 0.58 1.88
CA VAL A 296 -6.49 1.57 0.82
C VAL A 296 -5.61 2.80 1.03
N PHE A 297 -4.85 3.22 0.01
CA PHE A 297 -3.99 4.41 0.08
C PHE A 297 -4.80 5.71 0.20
N GLY A 298 -4.47 6.54 1.18
CA GLY A 298 -5.09 7.86 1.38
C GLY A 298 -6.52 7.85 1.90
N LEU A 299 -7.14 6.68 2.11
CA LEU A 299 -8.55 6.60 2.48
C LEU A 299 -8.85 7.39 3.76
N LEU A 300 -8.11 7.13 4.84
CA LEU A 300 -8.33 7.74 6.15
C LEU A 300 -7.89 9.21 6.25
N GLU A 301 -7.27 9.76 5.21
CA GLU A 301 -7.01 11.21 5.15
C GLU A 301 -8.33 12.00 5.05
N GLN A 302 -9.30 11.48 4.30
CA GLN A 302 -10.58 12.17 4.05
C GLN A 302 -11.81 11.34 4.44
N PHE A 303 -11.68 10.01 4.56
CA PHE A 303 -12.79 9.08 4.69
C PHE A 303 -12.57 8.04 5.79
N GLY A 304 -13.49 7.96 6.74
CA GLY A 304 -13.89 6.72 7.42
C GLY A 304 -15.26 6.27 6.91
N ASP A 305 -15.84 5.26 7.53
CA ASP A 305 -17.14 4.75 7.08
C ASP A 305 -18.25 5.79 7.26
N ALA A 306 -18.20 6.65 8.30
CA ALA A 306 -19.15 7.74 8.45
C ALA A 306 -19.11 8.75 7.30
N GLU A 307 -17.90 9.08 6.84
CA GLU A 307 -17.68 9.97 5.70
C GLU A 307 -18.09 9.32 4.37
N ILE A 308 -17.91 8.00 4.21
CA ILE A 308 -18.36 7.28 3.01
C ILE A 308 -19.89 7.17 3.00
N ALA A 309 -20.53 7.01 4.17
CA ALA A 309 -21.98 7.01 4.29
C ALA A 309 -22.59 8.33 3.84
N SER A 310 -21.92 9.46 4.09
CA SER A 310 -22.38 10.78 3.62
C SER A 310 -22.46 10.84 2.08
N LEU A 311 -21.57 10.12 1.36
CA LEU A 311 -21.67 9.97 -0.10
C LEU A 311 -22.93 9.21 -0.57
N ILE A 312 -23.64 8.51 0.31
CA ILE A 312 -24.87 7.80 -0.02
C ILE A 312 -26.09 8.71 0.17
N GLY A 313 -26.08 9.55 1.20
CA GLY A 313 -27.15 10.49 1.50
C GLY A 313 -27.58 11.34 0.29
N PRO A 314 -28.87 11.66 0.13
CA PRO A 314 -30.00 11.36 1.01
C PRO A 314 -30.66 9.98 0.80
N ARG A 315 -30.00 9.07 0.06
CA ARG A 315 -30.57 7.76 -0.27
C ARG A 315 -30.53 6.83 0.94
N ALA A 316 -31.34 5.77 0.92
CA ALA A 316 -31.50 4.88 2.07
C ALA A 316 -30.21 4.07 2.31
N LEU A 317 -29.74 4.08 3.56
CA LEU A 317 -28.59 3.32 4.03
C LEU A 317 -29.02 2.50 5.24
N ILE A 318 -28.89 1.18 5.13
CA ILE A 318 -29.12 0.26 6.22
C ILE A 318 -27.76 -0.31 6.59
N VAL A 319 -27.32 -0.01 7.81
CA VAL A 319 -26.15 -0.63 8.43
C VAL A 319 -26.66 -1.74 9.32
N GLU A 320 -26.19 -2.96 9.09
CA GLU A 320 -26.53 -4.10 9.94
C GLU A 320 -25.28 -4.58 10.67
N HIS A 321 -25.29 -4.45 12.00
CA HIS A 321 -24.35 -5.14 12.87
C HIS A 321 -24.75 -6.61 12.91
N ALA A 322 -23.94 -7.45 12.29
CA ALA A 322 -24.13 -8.90 12.23
C ALA A 322 -22.79 -9.62 12.43
N PRO A 323 -22.80 -10.86 12.94
CA PRO A 323 -21.59 -11.69 13.02
C PRO A 323 -20.95 -11.90 11.64
N VAL A 324 -19.62 -11.83 11.59
CA VAL A 324 -18.83 -12.16 10.39
C VAL A 324 -18.08 -13.47 10.59
N MET A 325 -17.77 -14.16 9.49
CA MET A 325 -16.85 -15.28 9.54
C MET A 325 -15.45 -14.75 9.95
N PRO A 326 -14.88 -15.23 11.07
CA PRO A 326 -13.59 -14.74 11.51
C PRO A 326 -12.49 -15.22 10.56
N ILE A 327 -11.58 -14.32 10.21
CA ILE A 327 -10.40 -14.61 9.41
C ILE A 327 -9.19 -14.32 10.29
N ASN A 328 -8.30 -15.31 10.41
CA ASN A 328 -7.03 -15.18 11.10
C ASN A 328 -5.91 -15.37 10.09
N GLY A 329 -5.23 -14.29 9.75
CA GLY A 329 -4.08 -14.28 8.84
C GLY A 329 -2.75 -14.04 9.58
N PRO A 330 -1.62 -14.37 8.95
CA PRO A 330 -1.53 -14.82 7.56
C PRO A 330 -1.94 -16.30 7.40
N PRO A 331 -2.55 -16.70 6.28
CA PRO A 331 -2.82 -18.11 6.00
C PRO A 331 -1.51 -18.90 5.96
N LYS A 332 -1.51 -20.14 6.47
CA LYS A 332 -0.31 -20.99 6.43
C LYS A 332 -0.05 -21.50 5.00
N PRO A 333 1.20 -21.56 4.54
CA PRO A 333 1.52 -22.15 3.25
C PRO A 333 1.21 -23.65 3.23
N ARG A 334 0.53 -24.10 2.16
CA ARG A 334 0.29 -25.53 1.88
C ARG A 334 1.51 -26.17 1.21
N PRO A 335 1.65 -27.51 1.21
CA PRO A 335 2.74 -28.18 0.50
C PRO A 335 2.88 -27.72 -0.95
N GLY A 336 4.12 -27.45 -1.40
CA GLY A 336 4.41 -26.95 -2.75
C GLY A 336 4.22 -25.44 -2.97
N ARG A 337 3.85 -24.67 -1.95
CA ARG A 337 3.64 -23.22 -2.04
C ARG A 337 4.64 -22.43 -1.20
N ARG A 338 5.13 -21.31 -1.73
CA ARG A 338 5.92 -20.33 -0.99
C ARG A 338 5.05 -19.60 0.04
N GLY A 339 5.67 -19.21 1.15
CA GLY A 339 5.07 -18.28 2.11
C GLY A 339 5.08 -16.84 1.61
N GLY A 340 4.67 -15.92 2.49
CA GLY A 340 4.78 -14.48 2.25
C GLY A 340 3.47 -13.71 2.26
N ALA A 341 2.31 -14.36 2.43
CA ALA A 341 1.04 -13.67 2.67
C ALA A 341 1.12 -12.70 3.84
N ALA A 342 0.50 -11.52 3.69
CA ALA A 342 0.52 -10.50 4.72
C ALA A 342 -0.35 -10.89 5.94
N PRO A 343 0.02 -10.49 7.16
CA PRO A 343 -0.82 -10.72 8.33
C PRO A 343 -2.13 -9.92 8.22
N GLY A 344 -3.18 -10.34 8.91
CA GLY A 344 -4.41 -9.56 8.97
C GLY A 344 -5.59 -10.38 9.45
N LYS A 345 -6.57 -9.74 10.06
CA LYS A 345 -7.71 -10.43 10.65
C LYS A 345 -9.02 -9.71 10.37
N ILE A 346 -10.09 -10.49 10.30
CA ILE A 346 -11.46 -9.98 10.31
C ILE A 346 -12.16 -10.64 11.48
N THR A 347 -12.76 -9.84 12.34
CA THR A 347 -13.57 -10.28 13.48
C THR A 347 -14.80 -9.41 13.57
N THR A 348 -15.88 -9.92 14.16
CA THR A 348 -17.09 -9.12 14.38
C THR A 348 -16.73 -7.91 15.24
N PRO A 349 -16.96 -6.67 14.78
CA PRO A 349 -16.67 -5.50 15.57
C PRO A 349 -17.62 -5.40 16.77
N PRO A 350 -17.19 -4.79 17.90
CA PRO A 350 -18.11 -4.45 18.98
C PRO A 350 -19.27 -3.59 18.45
N TYR A 351 -20.48 -3.84 18.94
CA TYR A 351 -21.68 -3.12 18.51
C TYR A 351 -21.53 -1.61 18.72
N GLU A 352 -20.90 -1.20 19.82
CA GLU A 352 -20.67 0.18 20.21
C GLU A 352 -19.80 0.93 19.20
N SER A 353 -18.84 0.24 18.58
CA SER A 353 -17.99 0.84 17.55
C SER A 353 -18.79 1.13 16.28
N VAL A 354 -19.62 0.19 15.85
CA VAL A 354 -20.53 0.34 14.71
C VAL A 354 -21.58 1.41 14.96
N ALA A 355 -22.24 1.36 16.12
CA ALA A 355 -23.25 2.33 16.53
C ALA A 355 -22.67 3.75 16.65
N GLY A 356 -21.48 3.89 17.22
CA GLY A 356 -20.78 5.18 17.34
C GLY A 356 -20.38 5.76 15.98
N GLU A 357 -19.84 4.94 15.06
CA GLU A 357 -19.54 5.39 13.70
C GLU A 357 -20.81 5.75 12.92
N PHE A 358 -21.90 4.98 13.09
CA PHE A 358 -23.18 5.24 12.44
C PHE A 358 -23.81 6.55 12.95
N GLN A 359 -23.72 6.80 14.26
CA GLN A 359 -24.18 8.06 14.84
C GLN A 359 -23.35 9.24 14.33
N ARG A 360 -22.01 9.11 14.21
CA ARG A 360 -21.18 10.14 13.57
C ARG A 360 -21.66 10.42 12.15
N ALA A 361 -21.92 9.39 11.37
CA ALA A 361 -22.43 9.51 10.01
C ALA A 361 -23.75 10.30 9.97
N ARG A 362 -24.71 9.95 10.83
CA ARG A 362 -26.01 10.66 10.90
C ARG A 362 -25.86 12.12 11.31
N THR A 363 -25.01 12.41 12.29
CA THR A 363 -24.72 13.79 12.70
C THR A 363 -24.13 14.61 11.55
N MET A 364 -23.21 14.02 10.77
CA MET A 364 -22.62 14.67 9.60
C MET A 364 -23.61 14.90 8.47
N ALA A 365 -24.52 13.95 8.25
CA ALA A 365 -25.56 14.05 7.24
C ALA A 365 -26.65 15.06 7.66
N GLY A 366 -26.96 15.22 8.94
CA GLY A 366 -28.05 16.10 9.36
C GLY A 366 -29.40 15.63 8.78
N ARG A 367 -30.17 16.53 8.17
CA ARG A 367 -31.55 16.24 7.69
C ARG A 367 -31.61 15.21 6.57
N ILE A 368 -30.58 15.15 5.73
CA ILE A 368 -30.52 14.21 4.60
C ILE A 368 -30.28 12.75 5.03
N GLY A 369 -29.83 12.51 6.26
CA GLY A 369 -29.65 11.16 6.82
C GLY A 369 -30.95 10.51 7.30
N GLY A 370 -32.12 11.11 7.03
CA GLY A 370 -33.42 10.69 7.58
C GLY A 370 -33.87 9.28 7.21
N LYS A 371 -33.32 8.69 6.14
CA LYS A 371 -33.63 7.31 5.69
C LYS A 371 -32.64 6.25 6.18
N TRP A 372 -31.77 6.60 7.13
CA TRP A 372 -30.71 5.70 7.57
C TRP A 372 -31.14 4.88 8.78
N GLN A 373 -30.87 3.58 8.75
CA GLN A 373 -31.26 2.63 9.78
C GLN A 373 -30.06 1.82 10.26
N LEU A 374 -29.98 1.60 11.57
CA LEU A 374 -29.04 0.68 12.20
C LEU A 374 -29.82 -0.53 12.72
N ALA A 375 -29.52 -1.70 12.19
CA ALA A 375 -30.06 -2.97 12.65
C ALA A 375 -28.99 -3.73 13.45
N LYS A 376 -29.42 -4.38 14.54
CA LYS A 376 -28.60 -5.33 15.29
C LYS A 376 -29.18 -6.72 15.08
N SER A 377 -28.34 -7.64 14.62
CA SER A 377 -28.79 -8.95 14.15
C SER A 377 -27.87 -10.08 14.61
N THR A 378 -28.41 -11.30 14.63
CA THR A 378 -27.67 -12.50 15.04
C THR A 378 -27.07 -13.28 13.87
N ALA A 379 -27.47 -12.92 12.66
CA ALA A 379 -26.93 -13.41 11.40
C ALA A 379 -26.95 -12.28 10.36
N PRO A 380 -26.10 -12.36 9.32
CA PRO A 380 -26.12 -11.39 8.24
C PRO A 380 -27.41 -11.42 7.41
N VAL A 381 -27.83 -10.24 6.97
CA VAL A 381 -28.96 -9.97 6.07
C VAL A 381 -30.26 -10.58 6.64
N GLU A 382 -30.53 -10.28 7.90
CA GLU A 382 -31.71 -10.73 8.61
C GLU A 382 -32.99 -9.99 8.18
N GLU A 383 -34.13 -10.49 8.63
CA GLU A 383 -35.44 -10.00 8.21
C GLU A 383 -35.66 -8.50 8.48
N ASN A 384 -35.31 -8.02 9.68
CA ASN A 384 -35.48 -6.60 10.03
C ASN A 384 -34.65 -5.68 9.12
N ALA A 385 -33.39 -6.04 8.86
CA ALA A 385 -32.53 -5.27 7.96
C ALA A 385 -33.06 -5.29 6.52
N LEU A 386 -33.56 -6.44 6.04
CA LEU A 386 -34.20 -6.55 4.74
C LEU A 386 -35.49 -5.72 4.64
N LEU A 387 -36.33 -5.69 5.68
CA LEU A 387 -37.54 -4.85 5.70
C LEU A 387 -37.22 -3.36 5.59
N HIS A 388 -36.19 -2.88 6.30
CA HIS A 388 -35.69 -1.51 6.13
C HIS A 388 -35.15 -1.28 4.72
N PHE A 389 -34.44 -2.25 4.14
CA PHE A 389 -33.95 -2.19 2.77
C PHE A 389 -35.09 -2.04 1.75
N PHE A 390 -36.16 -2.84 1.86
CA PHE A 390 -37.36 -2.73 1.03
C PHE A 390 -38.08 -1.40 1.22
N THR A 391 -38.14 -0.90 2.45
CA THR A 391 -38.72 0.42 2.75
C THR A 391 -37.92 1.52 2.05
N GLY A 392 -36.59 1.42 2.02
CA GLY A 392 -35.72 2.31 1.25
C GLY A 392 -35.95 2.27 -0.26
N LEU A 393 -36.35 1.11 -0.78
CA LEU A 393 -36.79 0.94 -2.17
C LEU A 393 -38.24 1.40 -2.40
N GLY A 394 -38.95 1.93 -1.40
CA GLY A 394 -40.35 2.31 -1.56
C GLY A 394 -41.30 1.11 -1.79
N ILE A 395 -40.88 -0.10 -1.45
CA ILE A 395 -41.72 -1.31 -1.50
C ILE A 395 -42.35 -1.51 -0.12
N PRO A 396 -43.64 -1.20 0.08
CA PRO A 396 -44.28 -1.30 1.39
C PRO A 396 -44.40 -2.78 1.79
N ARG A 397 -43.58 -3.22 2.74
CA ARG A 397 -43.66 -4.56 3.32
C ARG A 397 -43.69 -4.50 4.84
N LYS A 398 -44.70 -5.14 5.42
CA LYS A 398 -44.77 -5.38 6.87
C LYS A 398 -44.10 -6.70 7.27
N ILE A 399 -44.10 -7.69 6.37
CA ILE A 399 -43.57 -9.06 6.59
C ILE A 399 -42.97 -9.57 5.27
N LEU A 400 -41.86 -10.33 5.35
CA LEU A 400 -41.26 -10.99 4.19
C LEU A 400 -41.86 -12.39 3.97
N PRO A 401 -41.86 -12.91 2.72
CA PRO A 401 -42.17 -14.30 2.44
C PRO A 401 -41.30 -15.20 3.31
N GLN A 402 -41.92 -16.23 3.87
CA GLN A 402 -41.20 -17.21 4.68
C GLN A 402 -40.03 -17.80 3.89
N PRO A 403 -38.82 -17.89 4.47
CA PRO A 403 -37.69 -18.51 3.82
C PRO A 403 -38.04 -19.94 3.39
N ARG A 404 -37.73 -20.30 2.16
CA ARG A 404 -37.96 -21.64 1.61
C ARG A 404 -36.67 -22.24 1.07
N ALA A 405 -36.61 -23.56 1.02
CA ALA A 405 -35.54 -24.28 0.34
C ALA A 405 -35.93 -24.56 -1.11
N LEU A 406 -34.95 -24.52 -2.02
CA LEU A 406 -35.14 -25.01 -3.39
C LEU A 406 -35.15 -26.54 -3.42
N LYS A 407 -35.97 -27.10 -4.32
CA LYS A 407 -36.15 -28.56 -4.47
C LYS A 407 -35.04 -29.25 -5.28
N LEU A 408 -34.04 -28.49 -5.72
CA LEU A 408 -32.90 -28.99 -6.50
C LEU A 408 -31.59 -28.63 -5.77
N GLU A 409 -30.59 -29.50 -5.87
CA GLU A 409 -29.22 -29.17 -5.50
C GLU A 409 -28.36 -29.16 -6.77
N PHE A 410 -27.74 -28.02 -7.04
CA PHE A 410 -26.86 -27.82 -8.17
C PHE A 410 -25.42 -27.73 -7.66
N LYS A 411 -24.51 -28.52 -8.26
CA LYS A 411 -23.09 -28.44 -7.97
C LYS A 411 -22.42 -27.48 -8.96
N PRO A 412 -22.10 -26.23 -8.57
CA PRO A 412 -21.47 -25.29 -9.48
C PRO A 412 -20.04 -25.68 -9.83
N ASN A 413 -19.62 -25.35 -11.06
CA ASN A 413 -18.20 -25.26 -11.39
C ASN A 413 -17.64 -23.92 -10.91
N ALA A 414 -17.68 -23.71 -9.59
CA ALA A 414 -17.22 -22.48 -8.95
C ALA A 414 -15.71 -22.25 -9.17
N ASP A 415 -14.92 -23.33 -9.23
CA ASP A 415 -13.48 -23.26 -9.43
C ASP A 415 -13.10 -22.77 -10.82
N ALA A 416 -13.73 -23.27 -11.88
CA ALA A 416 -13.47 -22.73 -13.23
C ALA A 416 -13.88 -21.26 -13.35
N ARG A 417 -14.96 -20.85 -12.66
CA ARG A 417 -15.37 -19.44 -12.59
C ARG A 417 -14.33 -18.59 -11.87
N GLN A 418 -13.85 -19.01 -10.69
CA GLN A 418 -12.80 -18.31 -9.95
C GLN A 418 -11.51 -18.19 -10.76
N LYS A 419 -11.03 -19.28 -11.35
CA LYS A 419 -9.84 -19.28 -12.22
C LYS A 419 -9.95 -18.23 -13.33
N ARG A 420 -11.07 -18.18 -14.05
CA ARG A 420 -11.30 -17.17 -15.10
C ARG A 420 -11.29 -15.75 -14.54
N GLN A 421 -12.02 -15.52 -13.45
CA GLN A 421 -12.13 -14.18 -12.85
C GLN A 421 -10.77 -13.65 -12.35
N ILE A 422 -9.91 -14.53 -11.81
CA ILE A 422 -8.54 -14.18 -11.38
C ILE A 422 -7.64 -13.92 -12.57
N GLN A 423 -7.70 -14.79 -13.60
CA GLN A 423 -6.92 -14.63 -14.82
C GLN A 423 -7.26 -13.32 -15.52
N GLU A 424 -8.54 -12.98 -15.68
CA GLU A 424 -8.97 -11.72 -16.30
C GLU A 424 -8.44 -10.49 -15.57
N LEU A 425 -8.48 -10.47 -14.23
CA LEU A 425 -7.95 -9.35 -13.44
C LEU A 425 -6.42 -9.28 -13.46
N THR A 426 -5.76 -10.44 -13.49
CA THR A 426 -4.30 -10.53 -13.63
C THR A 426 -3.89 -10.02 -15.01
N ASP A 427 -4.46 -10.54 -16.09
CA ASP A 427 -4.17 -10.15 -17.47
C ASP A 427 -4.44 -8.66 -17.71
N HIS A 428 -5.53 -8.15 -17.17
CA HIS A 428 -5.82 -6.72 -17.21
C HIS A 428 -4.71 -5.91 -16.52
N THR A 429 -4.28 -6.31 -15.33
CA THR A 429 -3.22 -5.62 -14.59
C THR A 429 -1.85 -5.76 -15.27
N GLN A 430 -1.54 -6.90 -15.88
CA GLN A 430 -0.33 -7.08 -16.69
C GLN A 430 -0.36 -6.24 -17.97
N ARG A 431 -1.54 -6.03 -18.56
CA ARG A 431 -1.71 -5.09 -19.66
C ARG A 431 -1.45 -3.65 -19.22
N LEU A 432 -1.94 -3.26 -18.04
CA LEU A 432 -1.66 -1.95 -17.45
C LEU A 432 -0.17 -1.74 -17.22
N LEU A 433 0.52 -2.75 -16.68
CA LEU A 433 1.98 -2.73 -16.52
C LEU A 433 2.68 -2.47 -17.85
N ARG A 434 2.32 -3.23 -18.90
CA ARG A 434 2.92 -3.11 -20.25
C ARG A 434 2.81 -1.70 -20.81
N PHE A 435 1.68 -1.02 -20.58
CA PHE A 435 1.45 0.33 -21.09
C PHE A 435 1.83 1.45 -20.11
N SER A 436 2.23 1.11 -18.87
CA SER A 436 2.50 2.10 -17.83
C SER A 436 3.61 3.09 -18.18
N GLU A 437 4.59 2.67 -19.00
CA GLU A 437 5.67 3.54 -19.47
C GLU A 437 5.17 4.65 -20.41
N TYR A 438 4.12 4.42 -21.22
CA TYR A 438 3.52 5.48 -22.03
C TYR A 438 2.89 6.56 -21.14
N GLU A 439 2.22 6.16 -20.07
CA GLU A 439 1.66 7.11 -19.09
C GLU A 439 2.78 7.93 -18.43
N ARG A 440 3.90 7.31 -18.06
CA ARG A 440 5.07 8.04 -17.54
C ARG A 440 5.70 8.94 -18.60
N HIS A 441 5.73 8.52 -19.86
CA HIS A 441 6.20 9.36 -20.96
C HIS A 441 5.36 10.64 -21.11
N GLU A 442 4.03 10.52 -21.18
CA GLU A 442 3.12 11.66 -21.29
C GLU A 442 3.14 12.56 -20.05
N ASN A 443 3.17 11.96 -18.86
CA ASN A 443 2.99 12.69 -17.60
C ASN A 443 4.29 13.13 -16.92
N PHE A 444 5.44 12.62 -17.34
CA PHE A 444 6.75 12.99 -16.81
C PHE A 444 7.68 13.47 -17.93
N TRP A 445 8.10 12.59 -18.85
CA TRP A 445 9.18 12.90 -19.79
C TRP A 445 8.85 14.01 -20.80
N LYS A 446 7.63 14.02 -21.36
CA LYS A 446 7.20 15.11 -22.26
C LYS A 446 7.13 16.47 -21.57
N LYS A 447 6.87 16.48 -20.26
CA LYS A 447 6.76 17.70 -19.44
C LYS A 447 8.11 18.16 -18.88
N LEU A 448 9.16 17.36 -19.07
CA LEU A 448 10.51 17.60 -18.54
C LEU A 448 11.56 17.42 -19.66
N ALA A 449 11.52 18.31 -20.66
CA ALA A 449 12.44 18.25 -21.80
C ALA A 449 13.86 18.72 -21.40
N PRO A 450 14.92 17.91 -21.67
CA PRO A 450 16.29 18.22 -21.27
C PRO A 450 16.93 19.24 -22.23
N GLN A 451 16.69 20.53 -21.99
CA GLN A 451 17.23 21.62 -22.82
C GLN A 451 18.35 22.41 -22.14
N ASN A 452 18.32 22.54 -20.80
CA ASN A 452 19.26 23.38 -20.06
C ASN A 452 19.56 22.75 -18.67
N PRO A 453 20.82 22.35 -18.38
CA PRO A 453 21.18 21.74 -17.10
C PRO A 453 21.15 22.71 -15.92
N GLU A 454 21.38 24.01 -16.12
CA GLU A 454 21.33 25.04 -15.08
C GLU A 454 19.90 25.21 -14.53
N MET A 455 18.89 25.10 -15.39
CA MET A 455 17.47 25.20 -15.03
C MET A 455 16.84 23.87 -14.58
N TRP A 456 17.56 22.76 -14.73
CA TRP A 456 16.99 21.41 -14.57
C TRP A 456 16.38 21.16 -13.20
N ASN A 457 17.00 21.67 -12.14
CA ASN A 457 16.47 21.53 -10.77
C ASN A 457 15.08 22.18 -10.64
N THR A 458 14.94 23.43 -11.11
CA THR A 458 13.67 24.16 -11.09
C THR A 458 12.61 23.47 -11.95
N GLN A 459 12.99 22.92 -13.11
CA GLN A 459 12.08 22.15 -13.95
C GLN A 459 11.61 20.84 -13.28
N CYS A 460 12.47 20.23 -12.46
CA CYS A 460 12.13 19.03 -11.71
C CYS A 460 11.21 19.28 -10.51
N ASP A 461 11.15 20.50 -9.95
CA ASP A 461 10.45 20.78 -8.69
C ASP A 461 8.94 20.44 -8.70
N PRO A 462 8.17 20.71 -9.76
CA PRO A 462 6.79 20.24 -9.85
C PRO A 462 6.67 18.71 -9.80
N HIS A 463 7.60 17.99 -10.45
CA HIS A 463 7.61 16.53 -10.44
C HIS A 463 8.07 15.96 -9.09
N ARG A 464 9.05 16.60 -8.45
CA ARG A 464 9.49 16.27 -7.09
C ARG A 464 8.36 16.46 -6.09
N THR A 465 7.65 17.58 -6.18
CA THR A 465 6.46 17.89 -5.37
C THR A 465 5.36 16.86 -5.59
N ARG A 466 5.13 16.46 -6.86
CA ARG A 466 4.17 15.40 -7.20
C ARG A 466 4.58 14.06 -6.57
N MET A 467 5.83 13.63 -6.71
CA MET A 467 6.33 12.39 -6.10
C MET A 467 6.18 12.42 -4.57
N TRP A 468 6.58 13.52 -3.94
CA TRP A 468 6.52 13.65 -2.49
C TRP A 468 5.09 13.66 -1.97
N ASN A 469 4.19 14.43 -2.59
CA ASN A 469 2.85 14.62 -2.05
C ASN A 469 1.87 13.51 -2.45
N GLN A 470 1.98 12.96 -3.66
CA GLN A 470 0.98 12.04 -4.20
C GLN A 470 1.39 10.56 -4.18
N VAL A 471 2.69 10.25 -4.10
CA VAL A 471 3.19 8.87 -4.13
C VAL A 471 3.78 8.47 -2.78
N ILE A 472 4.78 9.22 -2.31
CA ILE A 472 5.44 8.92 -1.03
C ILE A 472 4.57 9.37 0.14
N GLY A 473 3.93 10.53 0.01
CA GLY A 473 3.25 11.22 1.08
C GLY A 473 4.21 11.98 1.99
N ARG A 474 3.82 13.21 2.38
CA ARG A 474 4.64 14.09 3.24
C ARG A 474 4.05 14.22 4.64
N PHE A 475 4.87 14.04 5.67
CA PHE A 475 4.62 14.55 7.03
C PHE A 475 5.15 15.98 7.16
N PRO A 476 4.67 16.78 8.13
CA PRO A 476 5.30 18.06 8.47
C PRO A 476 6.79 17.90 8.76
N GLY A 477 7.56 18.98 8.68
CA GLY A 477 8.96 18.99 9.10
C GLY A 477 9.12 18.49 10.54
N ALA A 478 10.33 18.07 10.88
CA ALA A 478 10.66 17.61 12.22
C ALA A 478 10.38 18.72 13.25
N ASP A 479 9.61 18.41 14.29
CA ASP A 479 9.05 19.39 15.25
C ASP A 479 9.72 19.37 16.63
N GLN A 480 10.62 18.40 16.86
CA GLN A 480 11.45 18.38 18.06
C GLN A 480 12.75 19.14 17.83
N PRO A 481 13.40 19.71 18.87
CA PRO A 481 14.80 20.14 18.78
C PRO A 481 15.72 18.98 18.36
N ILE A 482 16.88 19.25 17.75
CA ILE A 482 17.77 18.19 17.24
C ILE A 482 18.26 17.24 18.36
N ASN A 483 18.59 17.80 19.53
CA ASN A 483 19.03 17.08 20.73
C ASN A 483 20.04 15.95 20.46
N PRO A 484 21.19 16.26 19.83
CA PRO A 484 22.14 15.23 19.47
C PRO A 484 22.73 14.59 20.73
N ARG A 485 22.64 13.26 20.78
CA ARG A 485 23.23 12.44 21.84
C ARG A 485 24.20 11.45 21.22
N SER A 486 25.38 11.27 21.82
CA SER A 486 26.36 10.33 21.30
C SER A 486 27.15 9.57 22.35
N ARG A 487 27.73 8.44 21.94
CA ARG A 487 28.75 7.70 22.68
C ARG A 487 29.80 7.16 21.72
N LYS A 488 31.08 7.21 22.10
CA LYS A 488 32.15 6.54 21.33
C LYS A 488 31.96 5.02 21.44
N ILE A 489 31.97 4.31 20.30
CA ILE A 489 31.76 2.86 20.24
C ILE A 489 32.96 2.08 19.70
N LEU A 490 33.80 2.73 18.90
CA LEU A 490 34.98 2.12 18.29
C LEU A 490 36.01 3.21 17.96
N GLU A 491 37.28 2.85 18.03
CA GLU A 491 38.39 3.72 17.67
C GLU A 491 39.46 2.89 16.95
N THR A 492 39.94 3.40 15.83
CA THR A 492 41.06 2.82 15.06
C THR A 492 42.23 3.80 15.05
N GLU A 493 43.34 3.43 14.41
CA GLU A 493 44.44 4.37 14.16
C GLU A 493 44.03 5.58 13.30
N LYS A 494 43.04 5.41 12.41
CA LYS A 494 42.67 6.41 11.40
C LYS A 494 41.42 7.22 11.74
N TRP A 495 40.47 6.67 12.48
CA TRP A 495 39.18 7.33 12.74
C TRP A 495 38.55 6.88 14.05
N ILE A 496 37.55 7.64 14.50
CA ILE A 496 36.75 7.36 15.69
C ILE A 496 35.29 7.21 15.28
N ALA A 497 34.62 6.16 15.76
CA ALA A 497 33.19 5.96 15.55
C ALA A 497 32.37 6.35 16.80
N HIS A 498 31.36 7.18 16.57
CA HIS A 498 30.37 7.56 17.56
C HIS A 498 29.00 7.08 17.13
N GLU A 499 28.29 6.39 18.01
CA GLU A 499 26.86 6.18 17.83
C GLU A 499 26.11 7.45 18.19
N VAL A 500 25.14 7.86 17.35
CA VAL A 500 24.44 9.14 17.45
C VAL A 500 22.93 8.94 17.35
N VAL A 501 22.18 9.64 18.22
CA VAL A 501 20.71 9.70 18.21
C VAL A 501 20.24 11.16 18.13
N LEU A 502 19.30 11.43 17.22
CA LEU A 502 18.71 12.74 16.95
C LEU A 502 17.19 12.65 17.10
N ASP A 503 16.55 13.55 17.84
CA ASP A 503 15.08 13.59 17.88
C ASP A 503 14.53 14.08 16.53
N VAL A 504 13.36 13.60 16.08
CA VAL A 504 12.71 14.01 14.82
C VAL A 504 11.31 14.53 15.09
N TRP A 505 10.42 13.65 15.53
CA TRP A 505 9.07 13.96 16.02
C TRP A 505 8.92 13.35 17.42
N LYS A 506 7.84 13.69 18.12
CA LYS A 506 7.50 12.98 19.37
C LYS A 506 7.47 11.46 19.11
N ASN A 507 8.25 10.70 19.88
CA ASN A 507 8.48 9.25 19.76
C ASN A 507 9.27 8.77 18.53
N VAL A 508 9.68 9.65 17.61
CA VAL A 508 10.46 9.27 16.42
C VAL A 508 11.83 9.93 16.48
N PHE A 509 12.88 9.12 16.39
CA PHE A 509 14.27 9.57 16.35
C PHE A 509 14.97 9.05 15.09
N ALA A 510 16.06 9.69 14.70
CA ALA A 510 17.03 9.17 13.75
C ALA A 510 18.24 8.64 14.53
N TRP A 511 18.84 7.56 14.06
CA TRP A 511 19.99 6.91 14.72
C TRP A 511 20.98 6.44 13.66
N GLY A 512 22.27 6.47 14.00
CA GLY A 512 23.33 5.99 13.13
C GLY A 512 24.70 6.03 13.79
N ILE A 513 25.74 5.74 13.02
CA ILE A 513 27.14 5.80 13.44
C ILE A 513 27.86 6.85 12.59
N LEU A 514 28.49 7.83 13.25
CA LEU A 514 29.40 8.78 12.63
C LEU A 514 30.84 8.28 12.77
N LEU A 515 31.55 8.09 11.65
CA LEU A 515 32.98 7.82 11.61
C LEU A 515 33.71 9.11 11.22
N THR A 516 34.60 9.56 12.10
CA THR A 516 35.36 10.81 11.95
C THR A 516 36.85 10.49 11.83
N PRO A 517 37.49 10.79 10.67
CA PRO A 517 38.94 10.71 10.53
C PRO A 517 39.69 11.54 11.59
N LYS A 518 40.80 11.02 12.11
CA LYS A 518 41.62 11.65 13.16
C LYS A 518 42.56 12.74 12.64
N ASP A 519 42.84 12.74 11.34
CA ASP A 519 43.78 13.63 10.67
C ASP A 519 43.13 14.91 10.12
N ILE A 520 41.87 15.19 10.49
CA ILE A 520 41.19 16.44 10.14
C ILE A 520 41.92 17.60 10.82
N LYS A 521 42.45 18.53 10.01
CA LYS A 521 43.14 19.72 10.51
C LYS A 521 42.15 20.76 11.06
N PRO A 522 42.61 21.68 11.91
CA PRO A 522 41.82 22.87 12.26
C PRO A 522 41.30 23.56 10.99
N ASP A 523 40.02 23.96 11.02
CA ASP A 523 39.28 24.61 9.92
C ASP A 523 39.11 23.78 8.62
N GLU A 524 39.59 22.54 8.58
CA GLU A 524 39.39 21.64 7.45
C GLU A 524 37.97 21.11 7.41
N LYS A 525 37.31 21.23 6.24
CA LYS A 525 35.99 20.66 5.98
C LYS A 525 36.08 19.50 5.00
N ARG A 526 35.61 18.34 5.44
CA ARG A 526 35.64 17.11 4.65
C ARG A 526 34.28 16.76 4.05
N PRO A 527 34.27 16.14 2.86
CA PRO A 527 33.05 15.58 2.29
C PRO A 527 32.52 14.44 3.17
N VAL A 528 31.20 14.28 3.17
CA VAL A 528 30.49 13.24 3.90
C VAL A 528 29.96 12.19 2.94
N VAL A 529 30.08 10.90 3.27
CA VAL A 529 29.36 9.83 2.57
C VAL A 529 28.39 9.16 3.53
N VAL A 530 27.10 9.26 3.24
CA VAL A 530 26.05 8.55 3.96
C VAL A 530 25.97 7.11 3.45
N CYS A 531 26.21 6.14 4.32
CA CYS A 531 26.34 4.71 3.99
C CYS A 531 25.14 3.92 4.51
N GLN A 532 24.22 3.52 3.63
CA GLN A 532 22.94 2.91 4.03
C GLN A 532 22.95 1.38 3.90
N HIS A 533 22.60 0.69 4.99
CA HIS A 533 22.36 -0.75 5.03
C HIS A 533 21.03 -1.16 4.36
N GLY A 534 20.92 -2.44 3.99
CA GLY A 534 19.74 -3.10 3.44
C GLY A 534 18.80 -3.74 4.49
N LEU A 535 17.92 -4.63 4.02
CA LEU A 535 16.86 -5.28 4.80
C LEU A 535 17.43 -6.08 5.99
N GLU A 536 16.79 -5.97 7.16
CA GLU A 536 17.19 -6.57 8.44
C GLU A 536 18.58 -6.16 8.97
N GLY A 537 19.27 -5.24 8.30
CA GLY A 537 20.58 -4.73 8.73
C GLY A 537 20.51 -3.63 9.79
N VAL A 538 21.67 -3.30 10.34
CA VAL A 538 21.90 -2.19 11.27
C VAL A 538 23.12 -1.36 10.80
N PRO A 539 23.32 -0.11 11.30
CA PRO A 539 24.45 0.72 10.93
C PRO A 539 25.81 0.02 10.98
N MET A 540 26.05 -0.76 12.03
CA MET A 540 27.34 -1.43 12.27
C MET A 540 27.68 -2.48 11.21
N ASP A 541 26.67 -3.04 10.52
CA ASP A 541 26.88 -4.00 9.42
C ASP A 541 27.64 -3.37 8.25
N THR A 542 27.51 -2.06 8.06
CA THR A 542 28.25 -1.32 7.00
C THR A 542 29.70 -1.03 7.38
N VAL A 543 30.00 -1.07 8.68
CA VAL A 543 31.30 -0.70 9.28
C VAL A 543 32.16 -1.93 9.55
N THR A 544 31.55 -3.07 9.91
CA THR A 544 32.28 -4.27 10.34
C THR A 544 33.22 -4.80 9.25
N ARG A 545 34.46 -5.10 9.64
CA ARG A 545 35.49 -5.76 8.82
C ARG A 545 35.72 -7.21 9.20
N ASP A 546 34.96 -7.70 10.18
CA ASP A 546 35.04 -9.08 10.63
C ASP A 546 34.47 -10.01 9.55
N LYS A 547 35.36 -10.77 8.90
CA LYS A 547 35.01 -11.70 7.82
C LYS A 547 34.10 -12.84 8.29
N ASN A 548 34.03 -13.09 9.59
CA ASN A 548 33.16 -14.11 10.18
C ASN A 548 31.71 -13.63 10.33
N GLN A 549 31.48 -12.31 10.31
CA GLN A 549 30.12 -11.75 10.36
C GLN A 549 29.46 -11.83 8.98
N GLN A 550 28.20 -12.27 8.95
CA GLN A 550 27.45 -12.40 7.70
C GLN A 550 27.37 -11.07 6.94
N ALA A 551 27.23 -9.95 7.64
CA ALA A 551 27.22 -8.60 7.09
C ALA A 551 28.42 -8.29 6.18
N PHE A 552 29.62 -8.78 6.52
CA PHE A 552 30.83 -8.52 5.74
C PHE A 552 30.72 -9.03 4.30
N ARG A 553 29.99 -10.14 4.07
CA ARG A 553 29.79 -10.69 2.72
C ARG A 553 29.06 -9.73 1.79
N TYR A 554 28.17 -8.90 2.34
CA TYR A 554 27.38 -7.92 1.60
C TYR A 554 28.05 -6.56 1.54
N TYR A 555 28.57 -6.06 2.66
CA TYR A 555 29.04 -4.68 2.77
C TYR A 555 30.55 -4.53 2.69
N SER A 556 31.31 -5.58 2.99
CA SER A 556 32.78 -5.58 3.00
C SER A 556 33.38 -4.40 3.76
N GLY A 557 32.72 -3.94 4.84
CA GLY A 557 33.14 -2.80 5.66
C GLY A 557 33.21 -1.46 4.91
N PHE A 558 32.43 -1.27 3.83
CA PHE A 558 32.58 -0.10 2.95
C PHE A 558 32.51 1.27 3.66
N ALA A 559 31.77 1.39 4.77
CA ALA A 559 31.76 2.61 5.57
C ALA A 559 33.14 2.86 6.23
N ALA A 560 33.77 1.82 6.77
CA ALA A 560 35.13 1.90 7.32
C ALA A 560 36.17 2.14 6.22
N GLU A 561 36.03 1.51 5.04
CA GLU A 561 36.92 1.76 3.89
C GLU A 561 36.88 3.22 3.43
N LEU A 562 35.70 3.84 3.42
CA LEU A 562 35.56 5.26 3.09
C LEU A 562 36.13 6.18 4.17
N ALA A 563 35.98 5.84 5.45
CA ALA A 563 36.62 6.56 6.54
C ALA A 563 38.16 6.48 6.46
N ASP A 564 38.72 5.32 6.11
CA ASP A 564 40.16 5.13 5.87
C ASP A 564 40.69 5.94 4.69
N ARG A 565 39.82 6.30 3.74
CA ARG A 565 40.11 7.20 2.60
C ARG A 565 39.97 8.68 2.95
N GLY A 566 39.67 8.99 4.21
CA GLY A 566 39.58 10.35 4.73
C GLY A 566 38.20 10.99 4.61
N PHE A 567 37.17 10.30 4.13
CA PHE A 567 35.80 10.82 4.16
C PHE A 567 35.26 10.82 5.60
N ILE A 568 34.42 11.79 5.93
CA ILE A 568 33.51 11.63 7.08
C ILE A 568 32.41 10.67 6.63
N VAL A 569 32.06 9.68 7.44
CA VAL A 569 31.00 8.72 7.09
C VAL A 569 29.90 8.76 8.12
N PHE A 570 28.65 8.81 7.66
CA PHE A 570 27.49 8.61 8.53
C PHE A 570 26.71 7.39 8.06
N ALA A 571 26.62 6.36 8.88
CA ALA A 571 25.85 5.15 8.61
C ALA A 571 24.51 5.21 9.38
N PRO A 572 23.40 5.68 8.77
CA PRO A 572 22.10 5.73 9.41
C PRO A 572 21.44 4.35 9.51
N HIS A 573 20.54 4.21 10.48
CA HIS A 573 19.55 3.14 10.51
C HIS A 573 18.25 3.59 9.86
N ASN A 574 17.78 2.81 8.89
CA ASN A 574 16.40 2.88 8.41
C ASN A 574 15.58 1.76 9.06
N PRO A 575 14.28 1.95 9.32
CA PRO A 575 13.42 1.01 10.05
C PRO A 575 13.07 -0.21 9.18
N TYR A 576 14.06 -1.05 8.88
CA TYR A 576 13.99 -2.22 8.00
C TYR A 576 14.23 -3.55 8.75
N ARG A 577 14.18 -3.55 10.08
CA ARG A 577 14.51 -4.72 10.91
C ARG A 577 13.34 -5.08 11.84
N GLY A 578 13.18 -6.38 12.09
CA GLY A 578 12.12 -6.92 12.93
C GLY A 578 10.96 -7.55 12.16
N ARG A 579 11.17 -7.92 10.88
CA ARG A 579 10.18 -8.57 10.04
C ARG A 579 8.84 -7.81 10.03
N ASP A 580 7.74 -8.46 10.41
CA ASP A 580 6.41 -7.85 10.37
C ASP A 580 6.28 -6.62 11.27
N ALA A 581 7.11 -6.49 12.32
CA ALA A 581 7.11 -5.34 13.22
C ALA A 581 7.37 -4.01 12.48
N PHE A 582 8.26 -4.00 11.47
CA PHE A 582 8.46 -2.79 10.66
C PHE A 582 7.53 -2.78 9.44
N ARG A 583 7.24 -3.93 8.82
CA ARG A 583 6.39 -3.99 7.61
C ARG A 583 4.98 -3.48 7.87
N VAL A 584 4.43 -3.70 9.07
CA VAL A 584 3.12 -3.18 9.46
C VAL A 584 3.07 -1.65 9.51
N LEU A 585 4.21 -0.96 9.68
CA LEU A 585 4.27 0.50 9.64
C LEU A 585 3.82 1.04 8.26
N GLN A 586 4.19 0.37 7.17
CA GLN A 586 3.69 0.71 5.82
C GLN A 586 2.16 0.65 5.79
N ARG A 587 1.55 -0.37 6.40
CA ARG A 587 0.09 -0.54 6.44
C ARG A 587 -0.62 0.47 7.32
N LYS A 588 0.05 0.99 8.35
CA LYS A 588 -0.44 2.14 9.13
C LYS A 588 -0.30 3.46 8.36
N ALA A 589 0.76 3.61 7.58
CA ALA A 589 1.03 4.81 6.79
C ALA A 589 0.11 4.94 5.56
N ASN A 590 -0.12 3.85 4.84
CA ASN A 590 -0.90 3.84 3.58
C ASN A 590 -2.28 4.50 3.70
N PRO A 591 -3.13 4.18 4.70
CA PRO A 591 -4.43 4.84 4.86
C PRO A 591 -4.35 6.36 5.08
N LEU A 592 -3.23 6.88 5.55
CA LEU A 592 -2.97 8.31 5.70
C LEU A 592 -2.41 8.96 4.42
N GLY A 593 -2.31 8.21 3.33
CA GLY A 593 -1.67 8.65 2.08
C GLY A 593 -0.17 8.85 2.26
N LYS A 594 0.45 8.04 3.13
CA LYS A 594 1.88 8.05 3.47
C LYS A 594 2.48 6.68 3.20
N SER A 595 3.80 6.63 3.17
CA SER A 595 4.58 5.39 3.08
C SER A 595 5.64 5.37 4.18
N LEU A 596 6.35 4.25 4.33
CA LEU A 596 7.53 4.15 5.20
C LEU A 596 8.57 5.23 4.83
N PHE A 597 8.67 5.58 3.55
CA PHE A 597 9.57 6.63 3.07
C PHE A 597 9.17 8.04 3.54
N SER A 598 7.90 8.28 3.91
CA SER A 598 7.49 9.54 4.55
C SER A 598 8.23 9.79 5.87
N ILE A 599 8.51 8.72 6.63
CA ILE A 599 9.26 8.77 7.89
C ILE A 599 10.76 8.84 7.61
N ILE A 600 11.26 7.95 6.75
CA ILE A 600 12.69 7.86 6.39
C ILE A 600 13.19 9.21 5.85
N ILE A 601 12.44 9.87 4.96
CA ILE A 601 12.83 11.19 4.44
C ILE A 601 12.86 12.25 5.56
N GLY A 602 11.97 12.18 6.54
CA GLY A 602 12.02 13.05 7.72
C GLY A 602 13.28 12.82 8.55
N GLN A 603 13.63 11.56 8.79
CA GLN A 603 14.87 11.18 9.48
C GLN A 603 16.11 11.66 8.71
N HIS A 604 16.17 11.47 7.40
CA HIS A 604 17.30 11.94 6.58
C HIS A 604 17.42 13.46 6.54
N ASN A 605 16.29 14.20 6.47
CA ASN A 605 16.35 15.65 6.60
C ASN A 605 16.95 16.06 7.95
N ARG A 606 16.51 15.43 9.05
CA ARG A 606 17.06 15.70 10.39
C ARG A 606 18.55 15.33 10.52
N ILE A 607 18.98 14.23 9.89
CA ILE A 607 20.38 13.84 9.82
C ILE A 607 21.20 14.92 9.13
N ILE A 608 20.75 15.41 7.98
CA ILE A 608 21.45 16.49 7.26
C ILE A 608 21.45 17.78 8.09
N ASP A 609 20.31 18.16 8.68
CA ASP A 609 20.22 19.36 9.54
C ASP A 609 21.30 19.34 10.63
N TRP A 610 21.54 18.18 11.24
CA TRP A 610 22.60 18.00 12.23
C TRP A 610 24.01 17.98 11.62
N LEU A 611 24.24 17.22 10.54
CA LEU A 611 25.55 17.15 9.89
C LEU A 611 26.04 18.53 9.44
N GLU A 612 25.15 19.39 8.96
CA GLU A 612 25.45 20.76 8.55
C GLU A 612 25.88 21.68 9.72
N THR A 613 25.61 21.28 10.98
CA THR A 613 26.10 22.00 12.17
C THR A 613 27.53 21.64 12.57
N LEU A 614 28.06 20.52 12.07
CA LEU A 614 29.41 20.06 12.41
C LEU A 614 30.44 20.90 11.64
N THR A 615 31.34 21.57 12.34
CA THR A 615 32.32 22.50 11.74
C THR A 615 33.27 21.83 10.75
N LEU A 616 33.55 20.55 10.96
CA LEU A 616 34.37 19.66 10.12
C LEU A 616 33.66 19.12 8.87
N VAL A 617 32.35 19.35 8.71
CA VAL A 617 31.57 18.89 7.54
C VAL A 617 31.51 19.96 6.47
N ASP A 618 31.78 19.57 5.23
CA ASP A 618 31.41 20.37 4.07
C ASP A 618 29.95 20.11 3.68
N LYS A 619 29.07 21.04 4.06
CA LYS A 619 27.62 20.96 3.80
C LYS A 619 27.25 20.86 2.31
N THR A 620 28.14 21.23 1.40
CA THR A 620 27.89 21.14 -0.05
C THR A 620 28.29 19.80 -0.66
N ARG A 621 28.99 18.95 0.10
CA ARG A 621 29.56 17.68 -0.35
C ARG A 621 29.11 16.49 0.51
N ILE A 622 27.80 16.34 0.68
CA ILE A 622 27.18 15.18 1.36
C ILE A 622 26.66 14.22 0.29
N ALA A 623 27.30 13.06 0.12
CA ALA A 623 26.91 12.00 -0.82
C ALA A 623 26.05 10.93 -0.15
N PHE A 624 25.34 10.14 -0.95
CA PHE A 624 24.58 8.96 -0.53
C PHE A 624 25.08 7.70 -1.25
N TYR A 625 25.31 6.62 -0.50
CA TYR A 625 25.67 5.31 -1.04
C TYR A 625 24.95 4.20 -0.26
N GLY A 626 24.12 3.40 -0.94
CA GLY A 626 23.40 2.29 -0.29
C GLY A 626 23.30 1.03 -1.13
N LEU A 627 23.17 -0.12 -0.44
CA LEU A 627 23.02 -1.46 -1.00
C LEU A 627 21.59 -1.99 -0.77
N SER A 628 20.95 -2.63 -1.76
CA SER A 628 19.67 -3.35 -1.58
C SER A 628 18.54 -2.41 -1.15
N TYR A 629 17.86 -2.63 -0.01
CA TYR A 629 16.96 -1.63 0.58
C TYR A 629 17.65 -0.27 0.83
N GLY A 630 18.97 -0.25 1.04
CA GLY A 630 19.77 0.97 1.03
C GLY A 630 19.89 1.59 -0.37
N GLY A 631 19.96 0.78 -1.43
CA GLY A 631 19.83 1.24 -2.82
C GLY A 631 18.43 1.79 -3.12
N LYS A 632 17.38 1.13 -2.59
CA LYS A 632 15.99 1.64 -2.61
C LYS A 632 15.91 3.05 -2.00
N THR A 633 16.67 3.26 -0.92
CA THR A 633 16.82 4.56 -0.25
C THR A 633 17.63 5.55 -1.09
N ALA A 634 18.71 5.11 -1.75
CA ALA A 634 19.54 5.91 -2.65
C ALA A 634 18.78 6.42 -3.89
N MET A 635 17.68 5.77 -4.27
CA MET A 635 16.78 6.27 -5.31
C MET A 635 15.76 7.26 -4.78
N ARG A 636 15.09 6.96 -3.66
CA ARG A 636 13.95 7.77 -3.17
C ARG A 636 14.37 9.01 -2.40
N VAL A 637 15.36 8.87 -1.51
CA VAL A 637 15.76 9.97 -0.62
C VAL A 637 16.50 11.05 -1.41
N PRO A 638 17.58 10.77 -2.16
CA PRO A 638 18.23 11.80 -2.99
C PRO A 638 17.31 12.42 -4.05
N ALA A 639 16.33 11.67 -4.59
CA ALA A 639 15.33 12.21 -5.51
C ALA A 639 14.32 13.15 -4.84
N LEU A 640 14.22 13.22 -3.51
CA LEU A 640 13.34 14.15 -2.81
C LEU A 640 14.10 15.15 -1.93
N VAL A 641 15.34 14.84 -1.57
CA VAL A 641 16.21 15.64 -0.73
C VAL A 641 17.40 16.12 -1.58
N PRO A 642 17.28 17.29 -2.25
CA PRO A 642 18.31 17.79 -3.17
C PRO A 642 19.64 18.15 -2.49
N ARG A 643 19.66 18.19 -1.15
CA ARG A 643 20.86 18.42 -0.33
C ARG A 643 21.91 17.31 -0.43
N TYR A 644 21.53 16.09 -0.82
CA TYR A 644 22.50 15.07 -1.19
C TYR A 644 23.14 15.42 -2.53
N CYS A 645 24.43 15.73 -2.57
CA CYS A 645 25.11 16.20 -3.79
C CYS A 645 25.38 15.09 -4.82
N LEU A 646 25.26 13.82 -4.43
CA LEU A 646 25.59 12.64 -5.22
C LEU A 646 24.83 11.41 -4.70
N SER A 647 24.43 10.49 -5.57
CA SER A 647 23.81 9.21 -5.16
C SER A 647 24.42 7.99 -5.88
N ILE A 648 24.68 6.92 -5.12
CA ILE A 648 25.11 5.61 -5.62
C ILE A 648 24.09 4.56 -5.18
N CYS A 649 23.46 3.91 -6.14
CA CYS A 649 22.51 2.82 -5.92
C CYS A 649 23.17 1.48 -6.26
N SER A 650 23.50 0.68 -5.25
CA SER A 650 24.08 -0.65 -5.42
C SER A 650 23.04 -1.74 -5.17
N ALA A 651 23.06 -2.77 -6.03
CA ALA A 651 22.29 -4.00 -5.85
C ALA A 651 20.77 -3.81 -5.65
N ASP A 652 20.19 -2.79 -6.29
CA ASP A 652 18.75 -2.50 -6.23
C ASP A 652 18.20 -1.94 -7.55
N PHE A 653 18.98 -1.12 -8.27
CA PHE A 653 18.51 -0.43 -9.48
C PHE A 653 18.07 -1.40 -10.59
N ASN A 654 16.81 -1.35 -11.03
CA ASN A 654 16.27 -2.12 -12.17
C ASN A 654 14.92 -1.51 -12.63
N GLU A 655 14.24 -2.14 -13.60
CA GLU A 655 12.83 -1.85 -13.93
C GLU A 655 11.93 -2.21 -12.73
N TRP A 656 11.83 -1.26 -11.79
CA TRP A 656 11.27 -1.48 -10.45
C TRP A 656 9.77 -1.72 -10.49
N VAL A 657 9.07 -1.04 -11.39
CA VAL A 657 7.64 -1.23 -11.60
C VAL A 657 7.36 -2.66 -12.08
N LYS A 658 8.10 -3.16 -13.06
CA LYS A 658 8.01 -4.54 -13.53
C LYS A 658 8.32 -5.54 -12.42
N LYS A 659 9.38 -5.30 -11.65
CA LYS A 659 9.76 -6.15 -10.50
C LYS A 659 8.65 -6.29 -9.45
N ASN A 660 7.80 -5.28 -9.28
CA ASN A 660 6.71 -5.32 -8.30
C ASN A 660 5.38 -5.78 -8.89
N THR A 661 5.24 -5.97 -10.20
CA THR A 661 3.91 -6.23 -10.78
C THR A 661 3.87 -7.49 -11.64
N THR A 662 4.99 -7.90 -12.24
CA THR A 662 5.01 -9.06 -13.14
C THR A 662 4.79 -10.36 -12.37
N VAL A 663 4.01 -11.28 -12.94
CA VAL A 663 3.62 -12.55 -12.33
C VAL A 663 4.31 -13.76 -12.95
N ASP A 664 5.30 -13.54 -13.80
CA ASP A 664 5.94 -14.56 -14.64
C ASP A 664 7.47 -14.53 -14.55
N ALA A 665 8.02 -13.71 -13.64
CA ALA A 665 9.46 -13.61 -13.43
C ALA A 665 9.84 -13.94 -12.00
N ARG A 666 10.83 -14.83 -11.83
CA ARG A 666 11.34 -15.27 -10.53
C ARG A 666 11.91 -14.15 -9.64
N TYR A 667 12.26 -13.02 -10.25
CA TYR A 667 12.80 -11.83 -9.57
C TYR A 667 11.71 -10.94 -8.95
N SER A 668 10.44 -11.24 -9.20
CA SER A 668 9.31 -10.41 -8.78
C SER A 668 9.01 -10.53 -7.28
N TYR A 669 8.69 -9.40 -6.65
CA TYR A 669 8.19 -9.34 -5.26
C TYR A 669 6.78 -9.94 -5.10
N MET A 670 6.12 -10.32 -6.21
CA MET A 670 4.90 -11.11 -6.16
C MET A 670 5.09 -12.47 -5.49
N PHE A 671 6.31 -13.02 -5.46
CA PHE A 671 6.61 -14.38 -4.98
C PHE A 671 7.34 -14.42 -3.63
N THR A 672 7.36 -13.30 -2.90
CA THR A 672 8.16 -13.14 -1.68
C THR A 672 7.35 -12.50 -0.54
N GLY A 673 7.96 -12.38 0.65
CA GLY A 673 7.30 -11.95 1.89
C GLY A 673 7.25 -10.45 2.14
N GLU A 674 7.86 -9.65 1.27
CA GLU A 674 7.99 -8.19 1.40
C GLU A 674 6.69 -7.47 0.97
N TYR A 675 5.60 -7.68 1.70
CA TYR A 675 4.29 -7.07 1.41
C TYR A 675 4.29 -5.54 1.55
N GLU A 676 5.30 -4.94 2.18
CA GLU A 676 5.50 -3.51 2.30
C GLU A 676 6.10 -2.85 1.05
N MET A 677 6.51 -3.65 0.06
CA MET A 677 7.30 -3.17 -1.08
C MET A 677 6.52 -2.26 -2.03
N PHE A 678 5.22 -2.54 -2.18
CA PHE A 678 4.32 -1.94 -3.17
C PHE A 678 3.95 -0.49 -2.82
N GLU A 679 3.99 0.38 -3.83
CA GLU A 679 3.71 1.82 -3.71
C GLU A 679 2.53 2.18 -4.62
N PHE A 680 1.49 2.78 -4.04
CA PHE A 680 0.25 3.02 -4.77
C PHE A 680 0.47 3.89 -6.01
N ASN A 681 0.06 3.38 -7.16
CA ASN A 681 0.12 4.09 -8.44
C ASN A 681 1.53 4.53 -8.87
N LEU A 682 2.59 3.89 -8.37
CA LEU A 682 3.95 4.18 -8.82
C LEU A 682 4.07 3.93 -10.34
N GLY A 683 3.45 2.86 -10.84
CA GLY A 683 3.53 2.44 -12.23
C GLY A 683 3.26 3.52 -13.27
N HIS A 684 2.25 4.36 -13.08
CA HIS A 684 1.95 5.43 -14.05
C HIS A 684 2.61 6.77 -13.70
N THR A 685 3.31 6.87 -12.57
CA THR A 685 3.82 8.13 -12.06
C THR A 685 5.34 8.24 -12.12
N PHE A 686 6.06 7.23 -11.62
CA PHE A 686 7.52 7.21 -11.54
C PHE A 686 8.06 5.77 -11.65
N ASN A 687 9.29 5.65 -12.10
CA ASN A 687 10.14 4.47 -11.96
C ASN A 687 11.55 4.97 -11.59
N TYR A 688 12.55 4.09 -11.59
CA TYR A 688 13.91 4.46 -11.21
C TYR A 688 14.57 5.41 -12.20
N ALA A 689 14.21 5.38 -13.49
CA ALA A 689 14.66 6.37 -14.47
C ALA A 689 14.10 7.77 -14.16
N GLU A 690 12.82 7.90 -13.79
CA GLU A 690 12.23 9.19 -13.39
C GLU A 690 12.84 9.68 -12.07
N MET A 691 13.12 8.79 -11.11
CA MET A 691 13.85 9.17 -9.88
C MET A 691 15.29 9.61 -10.19
N GLY A 692 15.96 8.93 -11.13
CA GLY A 692 17.28 9.33 -11.63
C GLY A 692 17.26 10.71 -12.30
N ALA A 693 16.19 11.04 -13.03
CA ALA A 693 15.98 12.36 -13.60
C ALA A 693 15.82 13.45 -12.52
N LEU A 694 15.13 13.13 -11.42
CA LEU A 694 15.03 14.01 -10.26
C LEU A 694 16.35 14.13 -9.46
N ILE A 695 17.29 13.20 -9.65
CA ILE A 695 18.64 13.27 -9.09
C ILE A 695 19.54 14.16 -9.95
N ALA A 696 19.44 14.08 -11.28
CA ALA A 696 20.13 14.97 -12.21
C ALA A 696 19.89 16.46 -11.83
N PRO A 697 20.86 17.36 -12.09
CA PRO A 697 22.14 17.15 -12.77
C PRO A 697 23.26 16.65 -11.83
N ARG A 698 22.92 16.20 -10.61
CA ARG A 698 23.89 15.68 -9.64
C ARG A 698 24.50 14.35 -10.12
N PRO A 699 25.73 14.02 -9.72
CA PRO A 699 26.31 12.73 -10.09
C PRO A 699 25.50 11.55 -9.56
N PHE A 700 25.28 10.56 -10.43
CA PHE A 700 24.49 9.37 -10.12
C PHE A 700 25.15 8.11 -10.69
N MET A 701 25.34 7.09 -9.84
CA MET A 701 25.96 5.83 -10.25
C MET A 701 25.12 4.61 -9.84
N VAL A 702 25.15 3.59 -10.69
CA VAL A 702 24.61 2.25 -10.41
C VAL A 702 25.75 1.25 -10.24
N GLU A 703 25.69 0.39 -9.23
CA GLU A 703 26.65 -0.71 -9.03
C GLU A 703 25.89 -2.05 -9.07
N ARG A 704 26.34 -2.97 -9.94
CA ARG A 704 25.61 -4.18 -10.31
C ARG A 704 26.52 -5.41 -10.40
N GLY A 705 26.25 -6.41 -9.57
CA GLY A 705 26.86 -7.74 -9.69
C GLY A 705 26.08 -8.64 -10.66
N HIS A 706 26.75 -9.31 -11.59
CA HIS A 706 26.11 -10.21 -12.56
C HIS A 706 25.33 -11.36 -11.91
N ASN A 707 25.76 -11.83 -10.74
CA ASN A 707 25.14 -12.93 -10.00
C ASN A 707 24.19 -12.44 -8.90
N ASP A 708 23.81 -11.16 -8.91
CA ASP A 708 22.84 -10.62 -7.96
C ASP A 708 21.42 -11.13 -8.28
N GLY A 709 20.84 -11.87 -7.34
CA GLY A 709 19.48 -12.41 -7.44
C GLY A 709 18.35 -11.37 -7.38
N VAL A 710 18.65 -10.08 -7.19
CA VAL A 710 17.64 -9.00 -7.10
C VAL A 710 16.93 -8.74 -8.43
N ALA A 711 17.63 -8.84 -9.56
CA ALA A 711 17.09 -8.59 -10.91
C ALA A 711 18.04 -9.21 -11.94
N PRO A 712 17.66 -9.39 -13.21
CA PRO A 712 18.60 -9.74 -14.28
C PRO A 712 19.25 -8.46 -14.89
N ASP A 713 20.41 -8.60 -15.53
CA ASP A 713 21.19 -7.45 -16.04
C ASP A 713 20.41 -6.64 -17.07
N GLU A 714 19.56 -7.30 -17.85
CA GLU A 714 18.75 -6.69 -18.89
C GLU A 714 17.77 -5.67 -18.32
N TRP A 715 17.20 -5.92 -17.13
CA TRP A 715 16.30 -4.96 -16.49
C TRP A 715 17.06 -3.77 -15.93
N VAL A 716 18.28 -3.99 -15.44
CA VAL A 716 19.18 -2.93 -14.97
C VAL A 716 19.61 -2.05 -16.14
N ALA A 717 20.07 -2.67 -17.22
CA ALA A 717 20.53 -1.99 -18.43
C ALA A 717 19.40 -1.22 -19.12
N TYR A 718 18.21 -1.82 -19.23
CA TYR A 718 17.02 -1.18 -19.81
C TYR A 718 16.67 0.12 -19.07
N GLU A 719 16.62 0.06 -17.74
CA GLU A 719 16.27 1.23 -16.94
C GLU A 719 17.40 2.28 -16.95
N TYR A 720 18.66 1.83 -16.91
CA TYR A 720 19.83 2.73 -16.87
C TYR A 720 20.04 3.46 -18.21
N ALA A 721 19.71 2.83 -19.34
CA ALA A 721 19.80 3.46 -20.66
C ALA A 721 19.01 4.78 -20.75
N LYS A 722 17.86 4.86 -20.06
CA LYS A 722 17.05 6.09 -19.98
C LYS A 722 17.78 7.21 -19.24
N ILE A 723 18.47 6.89 -18.14
CA ILE A 723 19.29 7.85 -17.37
C ILE A 723 20.50 8.29 -18.19
N ARG A 724 21.24 7.34 -18.80
CA ARG A 724 22.40 7.66 -19.63
C ARG A 724 22.04 8.59 -20.77
N ARG A 725 20.91 8.34 -21.46
CA ARG A 725 20.38 9.22 -22.50
C ARG A 725 20.07 10.62 -21.97
N LEU A 726 19.40 10.72 -20.81
CA LEU A 726 19.10 12.00 -20.17
C LEU A 726 20.38 12.80 -19.87
N TYR A 727 21.36 12.20 -19.20
CA TYR A 727 22.61 12.88 -18.85
C TYR A 727 23.40 13.30 -20.11
N GLY A 728 23.32 12.52 -21.19
CA GLY A 728 23.84 12.90 -22.51
C GLY A 728 23.15 14.14 -23.08
N HIS A 729 21.81 14.17 -23.09
CA HIS A 729 21.05 15.35 -23.56
C HIS A 729 21.27 16.60 -22.69
N LEU A 730 21.53 16.43 -21.39
CA LEU A 730 21.89 17.53 -20.49
C LEU A 730 23.35 17.99 -20.63
N GLY A 731 24.14 17.41 -21.54
CA GLY A 731 25.54 17.77 -21.73
C GLY A 731 26.47 17.36 -20.58
N ILE A 732 26.04 16.43 -19.72
CA ILE A 732 26.78 15.97 -18.53
C ILE A 732 26.99 14.45 -18.49
N PRO A 733 27.38 13.78 -19.60
CA PRO A 733 27.49 12.32 -19.64
C PRO A 733 28.48 11.76 -18.61
N GLY A 734 29.55 12.50 -18.27
CA GLY A 734 30.53 12.10 -17.25
C GLY A 734 30.04 12.17 -15.79
N LYS A 735 28.81 12.64 -15.55
CA LYS A 735 28.17 12.63 -14.22
C LYS A 735 27.33 11.39 -13.95
N THR A 736 27.23 10.45 -14.90
CA THR A 736 26.59 9.16 -14.61
C THR A 736 27.38 7.98 -15.13
N GLU A 737 27.43 6.92 -14.31
CA GLU A 737 28.14 5.68 -14.63
C GLU A 737 27.37 4.46 -14.12
N ILE A 738 27.62 3.31 -14.73
CA ILE A 738 27.21 2.00 -14.21
C ILE A 738 28.43 1.10 -14.15
N GLU A 739 28.64 0.45 -13.02
CA GLU A 739 29.67 -0.57 -12.85
C GLU A 739 29.02 -1.95 -12.83
N TYR A 740 29.40 -2.77 -13.80
CA TYR A 740 29.12 -4.21 -13.81
C TYR A 740 30.35 -4.96 -13.30
N PHE A 741 30.15 -5.91 -12.40
CA PHE A 741 31.22 -6.76 -11.91
C PHE A 741 30.78 -8.22 -11.79
N ASN A 742 31.74 -9.13 -11.91
CA ASN A 742 31.48 -10.55 -11.69
C ASN A 742 31.39 -10.83 -10.18
N GLY A 743 30.19 -10.81 -9.64
CA GLY A 743 29.96 -11.07 -8.23
C GLY A 743 28.48 -11.12 -7.84
N PRO A 744 28.19 -11.50 -6.59
CA PRO A 744 26.84 -11.67 -6.08
C PRO A 744 26.23 -10.32 -5.64
N HIS A 745 25.15 -10.39 -4.88
CA HIS A 745 24.57 -9.27 -4.15
C HIS A 745 25.54 -8.71 -3.10
N LYS A 746 26.32 -7.67 -3.43
CA LYS A 746 27.28 -7.03 -2.51
C LYS A 746 27.72 -5.64 -3.00
N ILE A 747 28.31 -4.86 -2.09
CA ILE A 747 29.13 -3.69 -2.43
C ILE A 747 30.42 -4.19 -3.06
N HIS A 748 30.75 -3.72 -4.28
CA HIS A 748 32.04 -4.02 -4.91
C HIS A 748 33.12 -3.04 -4.47
N GLY A 749 32.80 -1.74 -4.45
CA GLY A 749 33.68 -0.73 -3.88
C GLY A 749 34.84 -0.31 -4.79
N ALA A 750 34.94 -0.76 -6.04
CA ALA A 750 36.06 -0.38 -6.91
C ALA A 750 35.75 0.93 -7.67
N GLY A 751 34.84 0.86 -8.65
CA GLY A 751 34.39 2.02 -9.41
C GLY A 751 33.67 3.04 -8.54
N THR A 752 32.87 2.60 -7.57
CA THR A 752 32.13 3.51 -6.67
C THR A 752 33.05 4.40 -5.83
N TYR A 753 34.19 3.90 -5.35
CA TYR A 753 35.14 4.74 -4.60
C TYR A 753 35.84 5.74 -5.51
N LYS A 754 36.23 5.35 -6.74
CA LYS A 754 36.77 6.27 -7.74
C LYS A 754 35.77 7.37 -8.09
N PHE A 755 34.49 7.00 -8.24
CA PHE A 755 33.40 7.92 -8.50
C PHE A 755 33.25 8.97 -7.38
N LEU A 756 33.28 8.54 -6.12
CA LEU A 756 33.23 9.42 -4.94
C LEU A 756 34.42 10.39 -4.90
N HIS A 757 35.65 9.90 -5.02
CA HIS A 757 36.84 10.75 -5.03
C HIS A 757 36.79 11.83 -6.12
N ARG A 758 36.40 11.44 -7.34
CA ARG A 758 36.28 12.37 -8.48
C ARG A 758 35.23 13.44 -8.23
N HIS A 759 34.01 13.05 -7.86
CA HIS A 759 32.87 13.97 -7.82
C HIS A 759 32.75 14.76 -6.50
N LEU A 760 33.30 14.24 -5.40
CA LEU A 760 33.43 14.97 -4.14
C LEU A 760 34.74 15.78 -4.06
N LYS A 761 35.56 15.75 -5.11
CA LYS A 761 36.85 16.45 -5.21
C LYS A 761 37.72 16.16 -3.99
N TRP A 762 37.86 14.88 -3.67
CA TRP A 762 38.65 14.39 -2.54
C TRP A 762 39.81 13.53 -3.06
N PRO A 763 41.07 13.81 -2.70
CA PRO A 763 42.21 13.06 -3.23
C PRO A 763 42.08 11.55 -2.98
N PRO A 764 42.39 10.69 -3.96
CA PRO A 764 42.47 9.25 -3.72
C PRO A 764 43.60 8.95 -2.71
N PRO A 765 43.51 7.84 -1.97
CA PRO A 765 44.65 7.37 -1.17
C PRO A 765 45.87 7.19 -2.08
N LYS A 766 47.04 7.59 -1.58
CA LYS A 766 48.33 7.49 -2.29
C LYS A 766 48.77 6.04 -2.45
#